data_AF-A0A0E0I0H0-F1
#
_entry.id   AF-A0A0E0I0H0-F1
#
_cell.length_a   1.000
_cell.length_b   1.000
_cell.length_c   1.000
_cell.angle_alpha   90.00
_cell.angle_beta   90.00
_cell.angle_gamma   90.00
#
_symmetry.space_group_name_H-M   'P 1'
#
loop_
_entity.id
_entity.type
_entity.pdbx_description
1 polymer ?
#
loop_
_entity_poly.entity_id
_entity_poly.type
_entity_poly.pdbx_seq_one_letter_code
_entity_poly.pdbx_strand_id
1 'polypeptide(L)'
;MTRVAVVGAGVSGLAAAHEAARGGGGVRVTLYEREDSLGGHARTVAVDGDAGPVDLDLGFMVFNRVTYPNMMEWFEELGVEMELSDMSFSVSAQLQDGDEQTMEWGSRNGLAGLLAQKTNAVSPAFWRMIREILKFKDDVLTYLEEHDKNPDLDRNETLGHFVQSHGYSRLFQQAYLVPICACIWSCPSQGVLGFSAFFVLSFCRNHHLLQLFGRPQWLTVKGRSHTYVNRVREELESLGCQIKTGCEVQSVSALEGGGYRVVEAGGTEEAYDSIIFAVHAPDALNILGDEATHDERRILGAFQYVYSDIYLHCDKSLMPRNPSAWSSWNFLGTTTSGVCVTYWLNLLQNIEESAGRGRRPFLVTLNPPRVPDHVLLAWKTSHPVPSVAAAAAAGELRRVQGCRGLWFCGAYQGYGFHEDGLKAGMAAARGLLLAANGGAGERRLLANPRQMVPSWTEAGARLLVTRFLAGYVSVGNLTLLEEGGTMFSFGEAGKKCQAKCVMRVHDPLFYWKVATEADLGLADAYINGYCSFVDKKQGLLNLLLILIANRDANKQSSTSTSRIRGWWTPMLLTAGVASAKYFLRHVSRKNTVTQTRQNISQHYDLDEDESLEAAQQRKVSLLIHKARVERDHHVLEIGSGWGSLAIQVVKQTGCKYTGVTLSEEQLKYCQRKVKEAGLEDHMTFLLCDYRQIPTVRKYDRIISCEMIEGVGHEYMDDFFGCCESLLAQDGLFVLQFISIPEERYEEYRRSSDFIKEYIFPGGCLPSLSRITSAMSTSSRLCIEHLENIGYHYYPTLIRWRDNFMANREEIKSLGFDDKFIRIWEYYFIYCAAGFKSRTLGNYQIVLSRPGNDKLLPFADNPYATFPAA
;
A
#
# COMPACT_ATOMS: atom_id res chain seq x y z
N MET A 1 -28.86 -5.56 23.06
CA MET A 1 -28.33 -5.63 21.69
C MET A 1 -29.30 -4.94 20.78
N THR A 2 -28.85 -4.01 19.95
CA THR A 2 -29.66 -3.25 19.01
C THR A 2 -30.01 -4.12 17.79
N ARG A 3 -31.29 -4.26 17.46
CA ARG A 3 -31.76 -4.97 16.26
C ARG A 3 -31.83 -3.98 15.10
N VAL A 4 -31.16 -4.31 14.00
CA VAL A 4 -31.10 -3.46 12.81
C VAL A 4 -31.61 -4.24 11.60
N ALA A 5 -32.55 -3.65 10.86
CA ALA A 5 -32.91 -4.14 9.53
C ALA A 5 -32.16 -3.35 8.46
N VAL A 6 -31.55 -4.06 7.52
CA VAL A 6 -31.00 -3.48 6.29
C VAL A 6 -31.92 -3.90 5.15
N VAL A 7 -32.55 -2.92 4.50
CA VAL A 7 -33.55 -3.14 3.44
C VAL A 7 -32.89 -2.93 2.08
N GLY A 8 -32.79 -3.98 1.28
CA GLY A 8 -32.06 -4.04 0.02
C GLY A 8 -30.67 -4.64 0.20
N ALA A 9 -30.31 -5.64 -0.61
CA ALA A 9 -29.02 -6.33 -0.58
C ALA A 9 -28.20 -6.11 -1.86
N GLY A 10 -28.33 -4.94 -2.47
CA GLY A 10 -27.31 -4.42 -3.39
C GLY A 10 -26.00 -4.13 -2.66
N VAL A 11 -24.99 -3.64 -3.40
CA VAL A 11 -23.66 -3.31 -2.83
C VAL A 11 -23.73 -2.43 -1.57
N SER A 12 -24.64 -1.44 -1.52
CA SER A 12 -24.83 -0.58 -0.35
C SER A 12 -25.34 -1.33 0.88
N GLY A 13 -26.26 -2.27 0.68
CA GLY A 13 -26.85 -3.06 1.76
C GLY A 13 -25.89 -4.10 2.28
N LEU A 14 -25.19 -4.79 1.38
CA LEU A 14 -24.11 -5.73 1.71
C LEU A 14 -23.01 -5.03 2.52
N ALA A 15 -22.57 -3.86 2.06
CA ALA A 15 -21.59 -3.03 2.77
C ALA A 15 -22.07 -2.60 4.16
N ALA A 16 -23.31 -2.10 4.26
CA ALA A 16 -23.87 -1.65 5.52
C ALA A 16 -24.02 -2.80 6.53
N ALA A 17 -24.57 -3.93 6.08
CA ALA A 17 -24.73 -5.12 6.92
C ALA A 17 -23.38 -5.64 7.40
N HIS A 18 -22.39 -5.71 6.50
CA HIS A 18 -21.05 -6.22 6.80
C HIS A 18 -20.32 -5.33 7.81
N GLU A 19 -20.33 -4.02 7.60
CA GLU A 19 -19.72 -3.05 8.50
C GLU A 19 -20.42 -3.03 9.88
N ALA A 20 -21.76 -3.07 9.90
CA ALA A 20 -22.53 -3.08 11.14
C ALA A 20 -22.29 -4.34 11.97
N ALA A 21 -22.18 -5.50 11.31
CA ALA A 21 -21.91 -6.78 11.98
C ALA A 21 -20.50 -6.87 12.56
N ARG A 22 -19.50 -6.28 11.87
CA ARG A 22 -18.10 -6.24 12.35
C ARG A 22 -17.85 -5.21 13.45
N GLY A 23 -18.68 -4.17 13.53
CA GLY A 23 -18.55 -3.05 14.46
C GLY A 23 -18.68 -3.37 15.95
N GLY A 24 -18.96 -4.63 16.32
CA GLY A 24 -18.93 -5.13 17.70
C GLY A 24 -20.13 -6.00 18.07
N GLY A 25 -20.01 -6.80 19.14
CA GLY A 25 -21.03 -7.77 19.58
C GLY A 25 -22.32 -7.17 20.17
N GLY A 26 -22.66 -5.92 19.86
CA GLY A 26 -23.82 -5.20 20.38
C GLY A 26 -25.00 -5.08 19.41
N VAL A 27 -24.82 -5.43 18.12
CA VAL A 27 -25.82 -5.24 17.05
C VAL A 27 -26.20 -6.57 16.41
N ARG A 28 -27.49 -6.80 16.18
CA ARG A 28 -28.01 -7.95 15.43
C ARG A 28 -28.64 -7.48 14.13
N VAL A 29 -28.08 -7.89 13.00
CA VAL A 29 -28.47 -7.44 11.66
C VAL A 29 -29.40 -8.47 10.99
N THR A 30 -30.51 -8.00 10.42
CA THR A 30 -31.32 -8.73 9.45
C THR A 30 -31.25 -8.02 8.10
N LEU A 31 -30.78 -8.70 7.06
CA LEU A 31 -30.69 -8.19 5.70
C LEU A 31 -31.87 -8.71 4.87
N TYR A 32 -32.63 -7.79 4.29
CA TYR A 32 -33.80 -8.06 3.44
C TYR A 32 -33.46 -7.83 1.97
N GLU A 33 -33.82 -8.77 1.11
CA GLU A 33 -33.69 -8.67 -0.34
C GLU A 33 -34.98 -9.17 -1.01
N ARG A 34 -35.50 -8.38 -1.96
CA ARG A 34 -36.70 -8.71 -2.72
C ARG A 34 -36.46 -9.89 -3.64
N GLU A 35 -35.31 -9.93 -4.29
CA GLU A 35 -34.97 -10.96 -5.26
C GLU A 35 -34.44 -12.24 -4.56
N ASP A 36 -34.40 -13.37 -5.27
CA ASP A 36 -33.86 -14.63 -4.74
C ASP A 36 -32.32 -14.62 -4.59
N SER A 37 -31.67 -13.57 -5.10
CA SER A 37 -30.22 -13.41 -5.12
C SER A 37 -29.80 -12.06 -4.54
N LEU A 38 -28.69 -12.04 -3.79
CA LEU A 38 -28.06 -10.80 -3.32
C LEU A 38 -27.25 -10.14 -4.45
N GLY A 39 -26.88 -8.88 -4.29
CA GLY A 39 -25.96 -8.14 -5.16
C GLY A 39 -26.61 -7.06 -6.01
N GLY A 40 -27.93 -7.14 -6.27
CA GLY A 40 -28.66 -6.14 -7.06
C GLY A 40 -28.08 -5.99 -8.48
N HIS A 41 -27.44 -4.85 -8.76
CA HIS A 41 -26.75 -4.61 -10.04
C HIS A 41 -25.48 -5.46 -10.25
N ALA A 42 -24.91 -6.05 -9.20
CA ALA A 42 -23.86 -7.06 -9.32
C ALA A 42 -24.48 -8.41 -9.71
N ARG A 43 -24.82 -8.53 -11.00
CA ARG A 43 -25.56 -9.66 -11.55
C ARG A 43 -24.70 -10.45 -12.53
N THR A 44 -24.35 -11.68 -12.13
CA THR A 44 -23.76 -12.69 -13.01
C THR A 44 -24.85 -13.62 -13.56
N VAL A 45 -24.76 -14.00 -14.83
CA VAL A 45 -25.63 -15.00 -15.46
C VAL A 45 -24.80 -16.06 -16.18
N ALA A 46 -25.22 -17.31 -16.07
CA ALA A 46 -24.63 -18.41 -16.83
C ALA A 46 -25.36 -18.55 -18.18
N VAL A 47 -24.60 -18.62 -19.28
CA VAL A 47 -25.13 -18.88 -20.62
C VAL A 47 -24.36 -19.98 -21.33
N ASP A 48 -25.01 -20.66 -22.28
CA ASP A 48 -24.35 -21.66 -23.11
C ASP A 48 -23.35 -21.01 -24.07
N GLY A 49 -22.06 -21.25 -23.81
CA GLY A 49 -20.98 -20.91 -24.71
C GLY A 49 -20.54 -22.08 -25.60
N ASP A 50 -19.77 -21.76 -26.63
CA ASP A 50 -19.30 -22.74 -27.61
C ASP A 50 -18.38 -23.83 -27.00
N ALA A 51 -17.79 -23.62 -25.81
CA ALA A 51 -16.96 -24.59 -25.07
C ALA A 51 -17.64 -25.13 -23.80
N GLY A 52 -18.91 -24.79 -23.57
CA GLY A 52 -19.63 -25.05 -22.33
C GLY A 52 -20.16 -23.76 -21.68
N PRO A 53 -20.78 -23.86 -20.49
CA PRO A 53 -21.34 -22.72 -19.79
C PRO A 53 -20.31 -21.62 -19.52
N VAL A 54 -20.72 -20.37 -19.71
CA VAL A 54 -19.90 -19.17 -19.47
C VAL A 54 -20.67 -18.23 -18.55
N ASP A 55 -20.03 -17.80 -17.47
CA ASP A 55 -20.58 -16.80 -16.55
C ASP A 55 -20.26 -15.39 -17.04
N LEU A 56 -21.28 -14.53 -17.08
CA LEU A 56 -21.24 -13.17 -17.61
C LEU A 56 -21.80 -12.17 -16.60
N ASP A 57 -21.04 -11.14 -16.25
CA ASP A 57 -21.57 -9.98 -15.54
C ASP A 57 -22.31 -9.03 -16.47
N LEU A 58 -23.49 -8.55 -16.05
CA LEU A 58 -24.33 -7.66 -16.85
C LEU A 58 -24.44 -6.24 -16.32
N GLY A 59 -24.21 -6.03 -15.02
CA GLY A 59 -24.24 -4.70 -14.39
C GLY A 59 -22.87 -4.28 -13.88
N PHE A 60 -22.44 -4.80 -12.73
CA PHE A 60 -21.08 -4.58 -12.23
C PHE A 60 -20.04 -5.40 -12.98
N MET A 61 -19.55 -4.86 -14.09
CA MET A 61 -18.58 -5.56 -14.94
C MET A 61 -17.13 -5.22 -14.60
N VAL A 62 -16.86 -3.98 -14.19
CA VAL A 62 -15.52 -3.40 -14.13
C VAL A 62 -15.38 -2.34 -13.06
N PHE A 63 -14.15 -2.16 -12.59
CA PHE A 63 -13.77 -1.14 -11.62
C PHE A 63 -12.28 -0.80 -11.82
N ASN A 64 -11.77 0.18 -11.09
CA ASN A 64 -10.35 0.51 -11.11
C ASN A 64 -9.89 1.06 -9.76
N ARG A 65 -8.58 0.98 -9.51
CA ARG A 65 -7.99 1.34 -8.23
C ARG A 65 -8.11 2.83 -7.86
N VAL A 66 -8.36 3.70 -8.83
CA VAL A 66 -8.46 5.16 -8.61
C VAL A 66 -9.82 5.54 -8.05
N THR A 67 -10.85 5.03 -8.71
CA THR A 67 -12.23 5.45 -8.48
C THR A 67 -12.99 4.49 -7.58
N TYR A 68 -12.39 3.33 -7.26
CA TYR A 68 -12.93 2.30 -6.38
C TYR A 68 -11.97 1.90 -5.23
N PRO A 69 -11.29 2.84 -4.55
CA PRO A 69 -10.27 2.52 -3.55
C PRO A 69 -10.81 1.72 -2.34
N ASN A 70 -12.01 2.05 -1.85
CA ASN A 70 -12.59 1.35 -0.70
C ASN A 70 -13.06 -0.05 -1.10
N MET A 71 -13.61 -0.20 -2.32
CA MET A 71 -13.99 -1.51 -2.84
C MET A 71 -12.80 -2.41 -3.10
N MET A 72 -11.67 -1.84 -3.55
CA MET A 72 -10.42 -2.57 -3.68
C MET A 72 -9.95 -3.12 -2.32
N GLU A 73 -9.95 -2.28 -1.28
CA GLU A 73 -9.60 -2.71 0.08
C GLU A 73 -10.56 -3.79 0.57
N TRP A 74 -11.87 -3.59 0.37
CA TRP A 74 -12.90 -4.57 0.75
C TRP A 74 -12.73 -5.92 0.03
N PHE A 75 -12.41 -5.92 -1.26
CA PHE A 75 -12.09 -7.14 -2.01
C PHE A 75 -10.80 -7.82 -1.53
N GLU A 76 -9.76 -7.03 -1.23
CA GLU A 76 -8.50 -7.53 -0.66
C GLU A 76 -8.75 -8.20 0.71
N GLU A 77 -9.59 -7.62 1.56
CA GLU A 77 -9.99 -8.19 2.86
C GLU A 77 -10.77 -9.51 2.72
N LEU A 78 -11.72 -9.57 1.77
CA LEU A 78 -12.54 -10.76 1.49
C LEU A 78 -11.78 -11.87 0.75
N GLY A 79 -10.54 -11.62 0.32
CA GLY A 79 -9.75 -12.54 -0.49
C GLY A 79 -10.32 -12.74 -1.90
N VAL A 80 -10.97 -11.72 -2.46
CA VAL A 80 -11.53 -11.74 -3.81
C VAL A 80 -10.43 -11.44 -4.84
N GLU A 81 -10.20 -12.39 -5.73
CA GLU A 81 -9.23 -12.22 -6.82
C GLU A 81 -9.75 -11.29 -7.93
N MET A 82 -8.83 -10.57 -8.57
CA MET A 82 -9.14 -9.56 -9.58
C MET A 82 -8.21 -9.74 -10.78
N GLU A 83 -8.69 -9.44 -11.97
CA GLU A 83 -7.93 -9.56 -13.22
C GLU A 83 -8.03 -8.28 -14.06
N LEU A 84 -7.08 -8.08 -14.97
CA LEU A 84 -7.03 -6.89 -15.83
C LEU A 84 -8.20 -6.89 -16.81
N SER A 85 -8.80 -5.73 -17.07
CA SER A 85 -9.88 -5.54 -18.03
C SER A 85 -9.56 -4.42 -19.01
N ASP A 86 -10.09 -4.50 -20.22
CA ASP A 86 -10.14 -3.37 -21.16
C ASP A 86 -11.37 -2.50 -20.87
N MET A 87 -11.30 -1.20 -21.16
CA MET A 87 -12.45 -0.27 -21.09
C MET A 87 -12.39 0.77 -22.23
N SER A 88 -12.01 0.31 -23.42
CA SER A 88 -11.96 1.15 -24.62
C SER A 88 -13.36 1.62 -25.03
N PHE A 89 -13.44 2.83 -25.60
CA PHE A 89 -14.68 3.47 -26.00
C PHE A 89 -14.70 3.74 -27.50
N SER A 90 -15.88 3.65 -28.12
CA SER A 90 -16.10 4.06 -29.51
C SER A 90 -17.42 4.80 -29.71
N VAL A 91 -17.45 5.57 -30.79
CA VAL A 91 -18.65 6.24 -31.30
C VAL A 91 -18.90 5.73 -32.71
N SER A 92 -20.13 5.29 -32.98
CA SER A 92 -20.65 4.95 -34.31
C SER A 92 -22.10 5.45 -34.38
N ALA A 93 -22.28 6.74 -34.70
CA ALA A 93 -23.59 7.36 -34.70
C ALA A 93 -23.75 8.36 -35.85
N GLN A 94 -24.99 8.58 -36.26
CA GLN A 94 -25.36 9.67 -37.17
C GLN A 94 -25.40 11.00 -36.41
N LEU A 95 -24.86 12.06 -37.01
CA LEU A 95 -24.90 13.40 -36.46
C LEU A 95 -26.25 14.06 -36.81
N GLN A 96 -26.77 14.90 -35.92
CA GLN A 96 -28.16 15.41 -35.99
C GLN A 96 -28.47 16.40 -37.13
N ASP A 97 -27.53 16.76 -38.00
CA ASP A 97 -27.80 17.70 -39.12
C ASP A 97 -27.13 17.28 -40.43
N GLY A 98 -27.97 16.87 -41.40
CA GLY A 98 -27.75 17.06 -42.84
C GLY A 98 -26.81 16.11 -43.59
N ASP A 99 -25.80 15.54 -42.94
CA ASP A 99 -24.93 14.53 -43.56
C ASP A 99 -25.42 13.12 -43.21
N GLU A 100 -25.78 12.32 -44.22
CA GLU A 100 -26.11 10.89 -44.06
C GLU A 100 -24.92 10.04 -43.55
N GLN A 101 -23.74 10.65 -43.35
CA GLN A 101 -22.53 9.96 -42.95
C GLN A 101 -22.48 9.70 -41.44
N THR A 102 -22.48 8.41 -41.09
CA THR A 102 -22.15 7.91 -39.75
C THR A 102 -20.70 8.27 -39.41
N MET A 103 -20.48 8.92 -38.27
CA MET A 103 -19.14 9.19 -37.76
C MET A 103 -18.65 8.00 -36.94
N GLU A 104 -17.47 7.47 -37.30
CA GLU A 104 -16.86 6.35 -36.57
C GLU A 104 -15.43 6.63 -36.10
N TRP A 105 -15.19 6.43 -34.80
CA TRP A 105 -13.85 6.40 -34.20
C TRP A 105 -13.86 5.58 -32.90
N GLY A 106 -12.71 5.02 -32.53
CA GLY A 106 -12.57 4.23 -31.30
C GLY A 106 -11.18 4.32 -30.66
N SER A 107 -11.08 4.02 -29.37
CA SER A 107 -9.85 4.19 -28.60
C SER A 107 -8.97 2.94 -28.46
N ARG A 108 -9.45 1.75 -28.86
CA ARG A 108 -8.77 0.47 -28.62
C ARG A 108 -7.49 0.28 -29.46
N ASN A 109 -7.59 0.49 -30.77
CA ASN A 109 -6.54 0.11 -31.73
C ASN A 109 -5.57 1.26 -32.08
N GLY A 110 -5.33 2.18 -31.14
CA GLY A 110 -4.50 3.37 -31.36
C GLY A 110 -4.96 4.17 -32.59
N LEU A 111 -4.01 4.52 -33.48
CA LEU A 111 -4.32 5.27 -34.70
C LEU A 111 -5.31 4.56 -35.63
N ALA A 112 -5.30 3.23 -35.69
CA ALA A 112 -6.22 2.47 -36.54
C ALA A 112 -7.67 2.54 -36.01
N GLY A 113 -7.86 2.70 -34.70
CA GLY A 113 -9.17 2.95 -34.10
C GLY A 113 -9.60 4.41 -34.23
N LEU A 114 -8.68 5.35 -33.97
CA LEU A 114 -8.95 6.78 -34.05
C LEU A 114 -9.31 7.22 -35.47
N LEU A 115 -8.63 6.64 -36.47
CA LEU A 115 -8.85 6.85 -37.89
C LEU A 115 -9.57 5.66 -38.54
N ALA A 116 -10.45 4.98 -37.79
CA ALA A 116 -11.28 3.90 -38.33
C ALA A 116 -11.96 4.35 -39.63
N GLN A 117 -12.56 5.54 -39.62
CA GLN A 117 -12.94 6.23 -40.83
C GLN A 117 -11.76 7.03 -41.40
N LYS A 118 -11.17 6.55 -42.50
CA LYS A 118 -9.94 7.13 -43.09
C LYS A 118 -10.06 8.61 -43.48
N THR A 119 -11.25 9.08 -43.81
CA THR A 119 -11.51 10.50 -44.13
C THR A 119 -11.27 11.43 -42.93
N ASN A 120 -11.33 10.91 -41.69
CA ASN A 120 -11.04 11.68 -40.49
C ASN A 120 -9.59 12.18 -40.46
N ALA A 121 -8.66 11.48 -41.12
CA ALA A 121 -7.24 11.85 -41.17
C ALA A 121 -7.00 13.20 -41.85
N VAL A 122 -7.88 13.57 -42.80
CA VAL A 122 -7.78 14.82 -43.58
C VAL A 122 -8.87 15.83 -43.22
N SER A 123 -9.74 15.53 -42.25
CA SER A 123 -10.85 16.41 -41.84
C SER A 123 -10.38 17.47 -40.86
N PRO A 124 -10.42 18.78 -41.21
CA PRO A 124 -10.06 19.84 -40.28
C PRO A 124 -10.98 19.88 -39.06
N ALA A 125 -12.26 19.53 -39.24
CA ALA A 125 -13.24 19.48 -38.16
C ALA A 125 -12.90 18.38 -37.14
N PHE A 126 -12.46 17.19 -37.61
CA PHE A 126 -12.03 16.11 -36.73
C PHE A 126 -10.81 16.49 -35.90
N TRP A 127 -9.77 17.07 -36.53
CA TRP A 127 -8.59 17.51 -35.78
C TRP A 127 -8.86 18.68 -34.85
N ARG A 128 -9.84 19.55 -35.17
CA ARG A 128 -10.34 20.56 -34.23
C ARG A 128 -10.94 19.90 -32.99
N MET A 129 -11.77 18.88 -33.15
CA MET A 129 -12.32 18.11 -32.01
C MET A 129 -11.20 17.51 -31.15
N ILE A 130 -10.16 16.90 -31.74
CA ILE A 130 -9.03 16.34 -30.97
C ILE A 130 -8.30 17.42 -30.17
N ARG A 131 -8.09 18.62 -30.74
CA ARG A 131 -7.51 19.76 -30.00
C ARG A 131 -8.44 20.25 -28.89
N GLU A 132 -9.74 20.27 -29.13
CA GLU A 132 -10.75 20.64 -28.13
C GLU A 132 -10.79 19.65 -26.96
N ILE A 133 -10.57 18.34 -27.19
CA ILE A 133 -10.42 17.35 -26.11
C ILE A 133 -9.22 17.68 -25.21
N LEU A 134 -8.09 18.09 -25.80
CA LEU A 134 -6.92 18.51 -25.02
C LEU A 134 -7.18 19.80 -24.24
N LYS A 135 -7.83 20.80 -24.87
CA LYS A 135 -8.23 22.05 -24.22
C LYS A 135 -9.21 21.82 -23.06
N PHE A 136 -10.16 20.89 -23.24
CA PHE A 136 -11.18 20.56 -22.25
C PHE A 136 -10.60 20.11 -20.91
N LYS A 137 -9.46 19.43 -20.92
CA LYS A 137 -8.76 19.09 -19.69
C LYS A 137 -8.40 20.33 -18.87
N ASP A 138 -7.77 21.32 -19.50
CA ASP A 138 -7.24 22.50 -18.80
C ASP A 138 -8.38 23.41 -18.32
N ASP A 139 -9.41 23.59 -19.15
CA ASP A 139 -10.63 24.34 -18.78
C ASP A 139 -11.34 23.67 -17.58
N VAL A 140 -11.47 22.33 -17.57
CA VAL A 140 -12.07 21.58 -16.45
C VAL A 140 -11.28 21.72 -15.16
N LEU A 141 -9.95 21.60 -15.22
CA LEU A 141 -9.12 21.71 -14.02
C LEU A 141 -9.20 23.11 -13.43
N THR A 142 -9.16 24.14 -14.27
CA THR A 142 -9.32 25.54 -13.85
C THR A 142 -10.67 25.76 -13.17
N TYR A 143 -11.75 25.30 -13.81
CA TYR A 143 -13.11 25.40 -13.27
C TYR A 143 -13.25 24.78 -11.87
N LEU A 144 -12.71 23.56 -11.70
CA LEU A 144 -12.79 22.85 -10.42
C LEU A 144 -11.88 23.47 -9.36
N GLU A 145 -10.71 23.99 -9.74
CA GLU A 145 -9.83 24.71 -8.80
C GLU A 145 -10.48 25.99 -8.24
N GLU A 146 -11.25 26.72 -9.06
CA GLU A 146 -12.00 27.89 -8.60
C GLU A 146 -13.10 27.51 -7.59
N HIS A 147 -13.82 26.42 -7.84
CA HIS A 147 -14.83 25.88 -6.93
C HIS A 147 -14.23 25.29 -5.65
N ASP A 148 -13.05 24.68 -5.73
CA ASP A 148 -12.33 24.15 -4.57
C ASP A 148 -11.80 25.30 -3.68
N LYS A 149 -11.43 26.46 -4.27
CA LYS A 149 -10.98 27.67 -3.53
C LYS A 149 -12.14 28.48 -2.94
N ASN A 150 -13.31 28.46 -3.57
CA ASN A 150 -14.48 29.22 -3.14
C ASN A 150 -15.69 28.30 -2.94
N PRO A 151 -15.81 27.62 -1.78
CA PRO A 151 -16.86 26.63 -1.52
C PRO A 151 -18.29 27.20 -1.57
N ASP A 152 -18.44 28.51 -1.40
CA ASP A 152 -19.72 29.24 -1.43
C ASP A 152 -20.22 29.55 -2.85
N LEU A 153 -19.44 29.23 -3.89
CA LEU A 153 -19.88 29.36 -5.28
C LEU A 153 -21.09 28.45 -5.56
N ASP A 154 -22.07 29.03 -6.23
CA ASP A 154 -23.26 28.29 -6.65
C ASP A 154 -22.89 27.23 -7.70
N ARG A 155 -23.35 25.98 -7.47
CA ARG A 155 -23.10 24.81 -8.34
C ARG A 155 -24.25 24.53 -9.31
N ASN A 156 -25.12 25.52 -9.53
CA ASN A 156 -26.29 25.44 -10.39
C ASN A 156 -26.00 25.54 -11.89
N GLU A 157 -24.76 25.80 -12.30
CA GLU A 157 -24.39 25.84 -13.71
C GLU A 157 -24.62 24.49 -14.38
N THR A 158 -25.22 24.52 -15.58
CA THR A 158 -25.43 23.32 -16.39
C THR A 158 -24.22 23.05 -17.29
N LEU A 159 -24.00 21.78 -17.64
CA LEU A 159 -22.95 21.38 -18.58
C LEU A 159 -23.06 22.11 -19.92
N GLY A 160 -24.28 22.36 -20.40
CA GLY A 160 -24.54 23.12 -21.62
C GLY A 160 -24.03 24.56 -21.54
N HIS A 161 -24.22 25.23 -20.39
CA HIS A 161 -23.72 26.59 -20.18
C HIS A 161 -22.18 26.62 -20.19
N PHE A 162 -21.54 25.69 -19.47
CA PHE A 162 -20.09 25.54 -19.45
C PHE A 162 -19.50 25.35 -20.86
N VAL A 163 -20.10 24.45 -21.64
CA VAL A 163 -19.67 24.14 -23.01
C VAL A 163 -19.83 25.35 -23.93
N GLN A 164 -20.93 26.11 -23.79
CA GLN A 164 -21.21 27.30 -24.58
C GLN A 164 -20.25 28.46 -24.23
N SER A 165 -19.99 28.71 -22.94
CA SER A 165 -19.14 29.81 -22.47
C SER A 165 -17.67 29.65 -22.90
N HIS A 166 -17.20 28.41 -23.05
CA HIS A 166 -15.83 28.09 -23.47
C HIS A 166 -15.68 27.89 -24.99
N GLY A 167 -16.77 28.01 -25.76
CA GLY A 167 -16.74 28.01 -27.24
C GLY A 167 -16.47 26.65 -27.89
N TYR A 168 -16.88 25.55 -27.25
CA TYR A 168 -16.68 24.20 -27.79
C TYR A 168 -17.53 23.92 -29.04
N SER A 169 -16.92 23.29 -30.06
CA SER A 169 -17.64 22.97 -31.30
C SER A 169 -18.76 21.96 -31.09
N ARG A 170 -19.77 22.00 -31.98
CA ARG A 170 -20.86 21.03 -31.99
C ARG A 170 -20.36 19.60 -32.22
N LEU A 171 -19.31 19.42 -33.02
CA LEU A 171 -18.71 18.12 -33.28
C LEU A 171 -18.13 17.52 -31.98
N PHE A 172 -17.39 18.32 -31.20
CA PHE A 172 -16.91 17.90 -29.89
C PHE A 172 -18.04 17.49 -28.94
N GLN A 173 -19.15 18.25 -28.93
CA GLN A 173 -20.31 17.90 -28.13
C GLN A 173 -20.93 16.58 -28.58
N GLN A 174 -21.24 16.42 -29.86
CA GLN A 174 -22.01 15.29 -30.39
C GLN A 174 -21.20 14.02 -30.60
N ALA A 175 -19.88 14.12 -30.83
CA ALA A 175 -19.02 12.97 -31.15
C ALA A 175 -18.05 12.59 -30.02
N TYR A 176 -18.04 13.32 -28.89
CA TYR A 176 -17.19 13.01 -27.74
C TYR A 176 -17.93 13.20 -26.40
N LEU A 177 -18.28 14.43 -26.02
CA LEU A 177 -18.75 14.73 -24.66
C LEU A 177 -20.12 14.10 -24.36
N VAL A 178 -21.12 14.33 -25.24
CA VAL A 178 -22.48 13.82 -25.05
C VAL A 178 -22.52 12.29 -25.12
N PRO A 179 -21.90 11.61 -26.12
CA PRO A 179 -21.83 10.15 -26.15
C PRO A 179 -21.26 9.54 -24.86
N ILE A 180 -20.15 10.08 -24.35
CA ILE A 180 -19.51 9.57 -23.13
C ILE A 180 -20.48 9.71 -21.94
N CYS A 181 -21.04 10.91 -21.71
CA CYS A 181 -21.96 11.14 -20.60
C CYS A 181 -23.25 10.30 -20.73
N ALA A 182 -23.81 10.22 -21.95
CA ALA A 182 -25.01 9.45 -22.23
C ALA A 182 -24.83 7.98 -21.85
N CYS A 183 -23.71 7.37 -22.26
CA CYS A 183 -23.39 5.99 -21.91
C CYS A 183 -23.15 5.78 -20.40
N ILE A 184 -22.40 6.68 -19.74
CA ILE A 184 -22.05 6.57 -18.31
C ILE A 184 -23.32 6.57 -17.44
N TRP A 185 -24.23 7.51 -17.70
CA TRP A 185 -25.46 7.67 -16.90
C TRP A 185 -26.70 7.05 -17.56
N SER A 186 -26.51 6.23 -18.60
CA SER A 186 -27.57 5.54 -19.34
C SER A 186 -28.77 6.45 -19.71
N CYS A 187 -28.49 7.69 -20.11
CA CYS A 187 -29.50 8.73 -20.29
C CYS A 187 -29.63 9.17 -21.75
N PRO A 188 -30.79 9.72 -22.18
CA PRO A 188 -30.93 10.27 -23.53
C PRO A 188 -29.96 11.43 -23.78
N SER A 189 -29.35 11.46 -24.98
CA SER A 189 -28.38 12.51 -25.36
C SER A 189 -28.90 13.94 -25.19
N GLN A 190 -30.21 14.16 -25.37
CA GLN A 190 -30.86 15.47 -25.24
C GLN A 190 -30.82 16.02 -23.79
N GLY A 191 -30.79 15.13 -22.79
CA GLY A 191 -30.79 15.52 -21.37
C GLY A 191 -29.41 15.83 -20.80
N VAL A 192 -28.33 15.37 -21.45
CA VAL A 192 -26.95 15.45 -20.94
C VAL A 192 -26.51 16.89 -20.68
N LEU A 193 -26.84 17.83 -21.57
CA LEU A 193 -26.43 19.23 -21.41
C LEU A 193 -27.16 19.93 -20.24
N GLY A 194 -28.23 19.33 -19.71
CA GLY A 194 -28.93 19.81 -18.52
C GLY A 194 -28.34 19.32 -17.20
N PHE A 195 -27.31 18.47 -17.22
CA PHE A 195 -26.63 17.99 -16.02
C PHE A 195 -25.87 19.10 -15.31
N SER A 196 -25.62 18.93 -14.00
CA SER A 196 -24.75 19.84 -13.26
C SER A 196 -23.32 19.80 -13.85
N ALA A 197 -22.80 20.97 -14.24
CA ALA A 197 -21.43 21.10 -14.74
C ALA A 197 -20.44 20.61 -13.68
N PHE A 198 -20.56 21.12 -12.45
CA PHE A 198 -19.70 20.70 -11.34
C PHE A 198 -19.65 19.18 -11.16
N PHE A 199 -20.80 18.51 -11.21
CA PHE A 199 -20.87 17.05 -11.06
C PHE A 199 -20.15 16.32 -12.20
N VAL A 200 -20.47 16.64 -13.46
CA VAL A 200 -19.91 15.98 -14.64
C VAL A 200 -18.41 16.25 -14.77
N LEU A 201 -17.97 17.50 -14.57
CA LEU A 201 -16.57 17.87 -14.70
C LEU A 201 -15.74 17.24 -13.57
N SER A 202 -16.26 17.18 -12.35
CA SER A 202 -15.64 16.44 -11.24
C SER A 202 -15.52 14.95 -11.55
N PHE A 203 -16.56 14.35 -12.16
CA PHE A 203 -16.51 12.97 -12.61
C PHE A 203 -15.38 12.75 -13.62
N CYS A 204 -15.29 13.60 -14.64
CA CYS A 204 -14.26 13.53 -15.68
C CYS A 204 -12.84 13.64 -15.10
N ARG A 205 -12.62 14.55 -14.15
CA ARG A 205 -11.35 14.68 -13.40
C ARG A 205 -11.05 13.36 -12.69
N ASN A 206 -11.97 12.90 -11.85
CA ASN A 206 -11.76 11.75 -10.96
C ASN A 206 -11.62 10.41 -11.73
N HIS A 207 -12.23 10.28 -12.91
CA HIS A 207 -12.23 9.05 -13.73
C HIS A 207 -11.23 9.09 -14.90
N HIS A 208 -10.30 10.06 -14.92
CA HIS A 208 -9.28 10.21 -15.97
C HIS A 208 -9.85 10.30 -17.40
N LEU A 209 -11.09 10.76 -17.56
CA LEU A 209 -11.70 10.93 -18.89
C LEU A 209 -11.13 12.14 -19.63
N LEU A 210 -10.40 13.01 -18.94
CA LEU A 210 -9.72 14.19 -19.51
C LEU A 210 -8.40 13.87 -20.24
N GLN A 211 -7.94 12.61 -20.24
CA GLN A 211 -6.65 12.23 -20.81
C GLN A 211 -6.82 11.34 -22.05
N LEU A 212 -6.12 11.67 -23.14
CA LEU A 212 -6.08 10.85 -24.36
C LEU A 212 -5.19 9.61 -24.20
N PHE A 213 -4.17 9.67 -23.34
CA PHE A 213 -3.21 8.60 -23.05
C PHE A 213 -3.08 8.41 -21.54
N GLY A 214 -2.65 7.23 -21.08
CA GLY A 214 -2.43 6.97 -19.65
C GLY A 214 -3.72 6.78 -18.84
N ARG A 215 -4.74 6.16 -19.46
CA ARG A 215 -5.99 5.80 -18.76
C ARG A 215 -5.71 4.79 -17.64
N PRO A 216 -6.51 4.81 -16.56
CA PRO A 216 -6.34 3.88 -15.45
C PRO A 216 -6.49 2.45 -15.94
N GLN A 217 -5.69 1.56 -15.35
CA GLN A 217 -5.85 0.14 -15.58
C GLN A 217 -7.18 -0.32 -14.97
N TRP A 218 -8.08 -0.81 -15.82
CA TRP A 218 -9.35 -1.38 -15.38
C TRP A 218 -9.15 -2.81 -14.92
N LEU A 219 -10.02 -3.22 -14.01
CA LEU A 219 -10.08 -4.54 -13.39
C LEU A 219 -11.49 -5.08 -13.49
N THR A 220 -11.61 -6.40 -13.46
CA THR A 220 -12.86 -7.14 -13.26
C THR A 220 -12.66 -8.20 -12.18
N VAL A 221 -13.75 -8.67 -11.57
CA VAL A 221 -13.70 -9.70 -10.52
C VAL A 221 -13.41 -11.03 -11.19
N LYS A 222 -12.35 -11.72 -10.75
CA LYS A 222 -12.07 -13.07 -11.25
C LYS A 222 -13.14 -14.02 -10.70
N GLY A 223 -13.78 -14.77 -11.60
CA GLY A 223 -14.98 -15.55 -11.24
C GLY A 223 -16.27 -14.71 -11.18
N ARG A 224 -16.27 -13.50 -11.76
CA ARG A 224 -17.45 -12.61 -11.89
C ARG A 224 -17.98 -12.06 -10.56
N SER A 225 -18.90 -11.11 -10.65
CA SER A 225 -19.38 -10.33 -9.51
C SER A 225 -20.07 -11.17 -8.42
N HIS A 226 -20.71 -12.29 -8.76
CA HIS A 226 -21.32 -13.18 -7.74
C HIS A 226 -20.28 -13.74 -6.75
N THR A 227 -19.00 -13.84 -7.12
CA THR A 227 -17.94 -14.35 -6.24
C THR A 227 -17.80 -13.50 -4.99
N TYR A 228 -17.70 -12.17 -5.11
CA TYR A 228 -17.58 -11.30 -3.93
C TYR A 228 -18.89 -11.28 -3.13
N VAL A 229 -20.03 -11.31 -3.81
CA VAL A 229 -21.36 -11.33 -3.16
C VAL A 229 -21.50 -12.58 -2.27
N ASN A 230 -21.07 -13.74 -2.77
CA ASN A 230 -21.08 -14.99 -2.01
C ASN A 230 -20.12 -14.93 -0.82
N ARG A 231 -18.92 -14.36 -0.98
CA ARG A 231 -17.99 -14.19 0.16
C ARG A 231 -18.56 -13.29 1.25
N VAL A 232 -19.21 -12.19 0.88
CA VAL A 232 -19.88 -11.32 1.85
C VAL A 232 -21.04 -12.04 2.54
N ARG A 233 -21.83 -12.83 1.81
CA ARG A 233 -22.89 -13.68 2.39
C ARG A 233 -22.32 -14.62 3.45
N GLU A 234 -21.27 -15.37 3.11
CA GLU A 234 -20.60 -16.30 4.02
C GLU A 234 -20.09 -15.61 5.28
N GLU A 235 -19.45 -14.44 5.15
CA GLU A 235 -19.00 -13.66 6.31
C GLU A 235 -20.18 -13.18 7.16
N LEU A 236 -21.24 -12.64 6.56
CA LEU A 236 -22.43 -12.18 7.27
C LEU A 236 -23.09 -13.31 8.07
N GLU A 237 -23.25 -14.49 7.47
CA GLU A 237 -23.78 -15.69 8.13
C GLU A 237 -22.88 -16.14 9.29
N SER A 238 -21.55 -16.11 9.10
CA SER A 238 -20.57 -16.45 10.15
C SER A 238 -20.63 -15.48 11.34
N LEU A 239 -21.00 -14.21 11.09
CA LEU A 239 -21.22 -13.18 12.10
C LEU A 239 -22.61 -13.25 12.73
N GLY A 240 -23.44 -14.24 12.35
CA GLY A 240 -24.77 -14.45 12.91
C GLY A 240 -25.85 -13.52 12.36
N CYS A 241 -25.62 -12.88 11.20
CA CYS A 241 -26.63 -12.07 10.53
C CYS A 241 -27.70 -12.97 9.92
N GLN A 242 -28.96 -12.51 9.95
CA GLN A 242 -30.05 -13.19 9.27
C GLN A 242 -30.24 -12.60 7.89
N ILE A 243 -30.24 -13.43 6.85
CA ILE A 243 -30.44 -13.01 5.46
C ILE A 243 -31.79 -13.55 4.97
N LYS A 244 -32.63 -12.67 4.43
CA LYS A 244 -33.95 -12.99 3.87
C LYS A 244 -34.01 -12.58 2.40
N THR A 245 -33.92 -13.57 1.51
CA THR A 245 -34.10 -13.40 0.06
C THR A 245 -35.55 -13.70 -0.35
N GLY A 246 -35.98 -13.25 -1.53
CA GLY A 246 -37.38 -13.42 -1.97
C GLY A 246 -38.38 -12.66 -1.08
N CYS A 247 -37.90 -11.69 -0.31
CA CYS A 247 -38.60 -11.06 0.80
C CYS A 247 -38.67 -9.54 0.60
N GLU A 248 -39.70 -9.10 -0.12
CA GLU A 248 -39.97 -7.68 -0.34
C GLU A 248 -40.49 -7.02 0.95
N VAL A 249 -39.85 -5.92 1.36
CA VAL A 249 -40.37 -5.06 2.43
C VAL A 249 -41.40 -4.12 1.83
N GLN A 250 -42.65 -4.25 2.26
CA GLN A 250 -43.78 -3.48 1.75
C GLN A 250 -43.93 -2.14 2.48
N SER A 251 -43.77 -2.14 3.81
CA SER A 251 -43.88 -0.91 4.59
C SER A 251 -43.03 -0.93 5.85
N VAL A 252 -42.63 0.27 6.30
CA VAL A 252 -41.95 0.50 7.57
C VAL A 252 -42.72 1.58 8.34
N SER A 253 -43.19 1.26 9.54
CA SER A 253 -43.96 2.16 10.39
C SER A 253 -43.37 2.27 11.80
N ALA A 254 -43.53 3.42 12.45
CA ALA A 254 -43.03 3.61 13.81
C ALA A 254 -43.85 2.81 14.82
N LEU A 255 -43.20 2.30 15.88
CA LEU A 255 -43.88 1.61 16.98
C LEU A 255 -44.10 2.53 18.19
N GLU A 256 -45.23 2.33 18.89
CA GLU A 256 -45.47 2.98 20.19
C GLU A 256 -44.45 2.48 21.22
N GLY A 257 -43.56 3.38 21.67
CA GLY A 257 -42.45 3.03 22.58
C GLY A 257 -41.06 3.08 21.95
N GLY A 258 -40.95 3.35 20.64
CA GLY A 258 -39.69 3.48 19.92
C GLY A 258 -39.38 2.27 19.03
N GLY A 259 -38.55 2.49 18.01
CA GLY A 259 -38.26 1.50 16.97
C GLY A 259 -39.29 1.47 15.85
N TYR A 260 -39.17 0.47 14.98
CA TYR A 260 -39.90 0.35 13.72
C TYR A 260 -40.42 -1.06 13.51
N ARG A 261 -41.63 -1.15 12.96
CA ARG A 261 -42.22 -2.37 12.43
C ARG A 261 -41.97 -2.44 10.93
N VAL A 262 -41.36 -3.53 10.49
CA VAL A 262 -41.12 -3.88 9.09
C VAL A 262 -42.16 -4.92 8.68
N VAL A 263 -42.92 -4.63 7.64
CA VAL A 263 -43.95 -5.53 7.08
C VAL A 263 -43.46 -6.07 5.74
N GLU A 264 -43.40 -7.39 5.65
CA GLU A 264 -43.05 -8.13 4.43
C GLU A 264 -44.28 -8.25 3.51
N ALA A 265 -44.09 -8.36 2.20
CA ALA A 265 -45.20 -8.54 1.24
C ALA A 265 -46.06 -9.81 1.51
N GLY A 266 -45.49 -10.81 2.21
CA GLY A 266 -46.21 -12.00 2.68
C GLY A 266 -47.06 -11.79 3.95
N GLY A 267 -47.05 -10.60 4.54
CA GLY A 267 -47.80 -10.25 5.75
C GLY A 267 -47.09 -10.55 7.07
N THR A 268 -45.86 -11.08 7.05
CA THR A 268 -45.03 -11.23 8.24
C THR A 268 -44.58 -9.86 8.76
N GLU A 269 -44.58 -9.68 10.08
CA GLU A 269 -44.15 -8.44 10.73
C GLU A 269 -42.99 -8.71 11.69
N GLU A 270 -41.97 -7.86 11.66
CA GLU A 270 -40.88 -7.88 12.63
C GLU A 270 -40.51 -6.48 13.13
N ALA A 271 -40.07 -6.39 14.38
CA ALA A 271 -39.69 -5.15 15.04
C ALA A 271 -38.17 -4.97 15.12
N TYR A 272 -37.71 -3.75 14.85
CA TYR A 272 -36.30 -3.34 14.84
C TYR A 272 -36.11 -1.99 15.52
N ASP A 273 -34.94 -1.76 16.12
CA ASP A 273 -34.61 -0.49 16.78
C ASP A 273 -34.20 0.58 15.77
N SER A 274 -33.61 0.18 14.64
CA SER A 274 -33.16 1.07 13.59
C SER A 274 -33.20 0.39 12.22
N ILE A 275 -33.35 1.19 11.17
CA ILE A 275 -33.46 0.71 9.79
C ILE A 275 -32.40 1.41 8.93
N ILE A 276 -31.72 0.64 8.09
CA ILE A 276 -30.88 1.16 7.01
C ILE A 276 -31.58 0.84 5.68
N PHE A 277 -32.06 1.86 4.99
CA PHE A 277 -32.60 1.75 3.64
C PHE A 277 -31.47 1.78 2.62
N ALA A 278 -31.16 0.62 2.05
CA ALA A 278 -30.18 0.40 0.98
C ALA A 278 -30.85 0.17 -0.39
N VAL A 279 -32.05 0.73 -0.58
CA VAL A 279 -32.84 0.71 -1.82
C VAL A 279 -32.70 2.05 -2.56
N HIS A 280 -33.28 2.16 -3.77
CA HIS A 280 -33.35 3.45 -4.45
C HIS A 280 -34.14 4.47 -3.63
N ALA A 281 -33.80 5.75 -3.75
CA ALA A 281 -34.42 6.81 -2.94
C ALA A 281 -35.96 6.90 -3.10
N PRO A 282 -36.55 6.75 -4.31
CA PRO A 282 -38.00 6.64 -4.48
C PRO A 282 -38.61 5.41 -3.80
N ASP A 283 -37.91 4.27 -3.82
CA ASP A 283 -38.39 3.04 -3.18
C ASP A 283 -38.40 3.19 -1.66
N ALA A 284 -37.40 3.85 -1.07
CA ALA A 284 -37.40 4.19 0.35
C ALA A 284 -38.61 5.07 0.73
N LEU A 285 -38.95 6.06 -0.10
CA LEU A 285 -40.14 6.89 0.11
C LEU A 285 -41.45 6.10 -0.01
N ASN A 286 -41.52 5.17 -0.97
CA ASN A 286 -42.68 4.29 -1.13
C ASN A 286 -42.87 3.38 0.10
N ILE A 287 -41.79 2.79 0.62
CA ILE A 287 -41.82 1.92 1.81
C ILE A 287 -42.19 2.71 3.07
N LEU A 288 -41.72 3.96 3.20
CA LEU A 288 -42.09 4.82 4.32
C LEU A 288 -43.53 5.33 4.22
N GLY A 289 -44.10 5.45 3.02
CA GLY A 289 -45.48 5.89 2.83
C GLY A 289 -45.74 7.23 3.51
N ASP A 290 -46.71 7.29 4.42
CA ASP A 290 -47.09 8.49 5.17
C ASP A 290 -46.08 8.89 6.27
N GLU A 291 -45.23 7.95 6.72
CA GLU A 291 -44.22 8.18 7.77
C GLU A 291 -43.05 9.06 7.31
N ALA A 292 -42.88 9.21 5.99
CA ALA A 292 -41.84 10.05 5.42
C ALA A 292 -42.05 11.53 5.78
N THR A 293 -41.05 12.15 6.40
CA THR A 293 -41.12 13.58 6.75
C THR A 293 -41.04 14.47 5.53
N HIS A 294 -41.38 15.74 5.70
CA HIS A 294 -41.23 16.75 4.66
C HIS A 294 -39.79 16.81 4.10
N ASP A 295 -38.78 16.81 4.97
CA ASP A 295 -37.37 16.84 4.54
C ASP A 295 -36.95 15.57 3.80
N GLU A 296 -37.37 14.39 4.26
CA GLU A 296 -37.10 13.13 3.55
C GLU A 296 -37.74 13.12 2.16
N ARG A 297 -39.02 13.50 2.04
CA ARG A 297 -39.70 13.57 0.73
C ARG A 297 -39.00 14.53 -0.22
N ARG A 298 -38.59 15.70 0.28
CA ARG A 298 -37.91 16.73 -0.52
C ARG A 298 -36.52 16.27 -0.95
N ILE A 299 -35.72 15.71 -0.05
CA ILE A 299 -34.34 15.30 -0.31
C ILE A 299 -34.30 14.02 -1.14
N LEU A 300 -34.98 12.95 -0.70
CA LEU A 300 -34.97 11.66 -1.39
C LEU A 300 -35.73 11.74 -2.73
N GLY A 301 -36.77 12.57 -2.82
CA GLY A 301 -37.54 12.78 -4.06
C GLY A 301 -36.78 13.54 -5.15
N ALA A 302 -35.66 14.18 -4.83
CA ALA A 302 -34.82 14.85 -5.82
C ALA A 302 -33.99 13.87 -6.66
N PHE A 303 -33.78 12.63 -6.18
CA PHE A 303 -33.05 11.60 -6.90
C PHE A 303 -33.97 10.89 -7.89
N GLN A 304 -33.85 11.27 -9.16
CA GLN A 304 -34.62 10.72 -10.28
C GLN A 304 -33.88 9.57 -10.95
N TYR A 305 -34.62 8.66 -11.58
CA TYR A 305 -34.08 7.44 -12.19
C TYR A 305 -34.59 7.29 -13.63
N VAL A 306 -33.73 6.80 -14.52
CA VAL A 306 -34.09 6.40 -15.90
C VAL A 306 -34.01 4.89 -16.00
N TYR A 307 -35.05 4.28 -16.55
CA TYR A 307 -35.13 2.85 -16.78
C TYR A 307 -34.62 2.51 -18.19
N SER A 308 -33.78 1.48 -18.26
CA SER A 308 -33.21 0.96 -19.51
C SER A 308 -33.62 -0.50 -19.72
N ASP A 309 -33.97 -0.82 -20.96
CA ASP A 309 -34.11 -2.20 -21.42
C ASP A 309 -32.72 -2.72 -21.83
N ILE A 310 -32.29 -3.83 -21.24
CA ILE A 310 -30.97 -4.44 -21.43
C ILE A 310 -31.15 -5.80 -22.08
N TYR A 311 -30.46 -6.03 -23.19
CA TYR A 311 -30.48 -7.31 -23.89
C TYR A 311 -29.08 -7.90 -23.94
N LEU A 312 -28.91 -9.12 -23.43
CA LEU A 312 -27.75 -9.96 -23.71
C LEU A 312 -28.03 -10.75 -24.99
N HIS A 313 -27.17 -10.63 -25.99
CA HIS A 313 -27.37 -11.23 -27.32
C HIS A 313 -26.05 -11.45 -28.07
N CYS A 314 -26.16 -11.92 -29.32
CA CYS A 314 -25.01 -12.16 -30.20
C CYS A 314 -25.10 -11.46 -31.55
N ASP A 315 -26.10 -10.60 -31.75
CA ASP A 315 -26.28 -9.75 -32.92
C ASP A 315 -25.15 -8.72 -33.13
N LYS A 316 -24.29 -8.98 -34.12
CA LYS A 316 -23.19 -8.09 -34.53
C LYS A 316 -23.65 -6.82 -35.25
N SER A 317 -24.91 -6.74 -35.69
CA SER A 317 -25.43 -5.53 -36.35
C SER A 317 -25.56 -4.35 -35.39
N LEU A 318 -25.57 -4.62 -34.08
CA LEU A 318 -25.53 -3.63 -33.00
C LEU A 318 -24.08 -3.38 -32.52
N MET A 319 -23.12 -3.36 -33.44
CA MET A 319 -21.73 -2.95 -33.20
C MET A 319 -21.34 -1.90 -34.26
N PRO A 320 -20.25 -1.13 -34.07
CA PRO A 320 -19.77 -0.22 -35.11
C PRO A 320 -19.58 -0.94 -36.46
N ARG A 321 -19.91 -0.25 -37.56
CA ARG A 321 -19.84 -0.82 -38.90
C ARG A 321 -18.41 -1.19 -39.28
N ASN A 322 -17.45 -0.38 -38.86
CA ASN A 322 -16.02 -0.69 -39.00
C ASN A 322 -15.50 -1.49 -37.80
N PRO A 323 -15.05 -2.75 -37.99
CA PRO A 323 -14.45 -3.55 -36.92
C PRO A 323 -13.24 -2.90 -36.24
N SER A 324 -12.54 -1.99 -36.92
CA SER A 324 -11.40 -1.25 -36.35
C SER A 324 -11.82 -0.30 -35.22
N ALA A 325 -13.09 0.11 -35.20
CA ALA A 325 -13.67 0.94 -34.14
C ALA A 325 -14.22 0.12 -32.96
N TRP A 326 -14.33 -1.21 -33.09
CA TRP A 326 -14.86 -2.05 -32.01
C TRP A 326 -14.05 -1.87 -30.73
N SER A 327 -14.78 -1.51 -29.68
CA SER A 327 -14.25 -1.21 -28.36
C SER A 327 -15.10 -1.91 -27.30
N SER A 328 -14.70 -1.83 -26.04
CA SER A 328 -15.42 -2.48 -24.93
C SER A 328 -16.86 -1.98 -24.77
N TRP A 329 -17.11 -0.70 -25.06
CA TRP A 329 -18.44 -0.09 -25.07
C TRP A 329 -18.55 0.86 -26.26
N ASN A 330 -19.65 0.73 -27.01
CA ASN A 330 -19.80 1.31 -28.33
C ASN A 330 -21.11 2.12 -28.38
N PHE A 331 -20.99 3.44 -28.46
CA PHE A 331 -22.15 4.32 -28.57
C PHE A 331 -22.73 4.26 -30.00
N LEU A 332 -23.99 3.90 -30.12
CA LEU A 332 -24.70 3.76 -31.39
C LEU A 332 -25.74 4.87 -31.65
N GLY A 333 -25.93 5.77 -30.68
CA GLY A 333 -26.87 6.88 -30.79
C GLY A 333 -27.90 6.90 -29.65
N THR A 334 -29.09 7.42 -29.94
CA THR A 334 -30.18 7.55 -28.98
C THR A 334 -31.48 7.12 -29.65
N THR A 335 -32.28 6.35 -28.94
CA THR A 335 -33.63 5.89 -29.34
C THR A 335 -34.68 6.64 -28.52
N THR A 336 -35.96 6.38 -28.81
CA THR A 336 -37.07 6.88 -27.97
C THR A 336 -36.99 6.40 -26.53
N SER A 337 -36.31 5.27 -26.29
CA SER A 337 -36.19 4.63 -24.98
C SER A 337 -34.92 5.00 -24.21
N GLY A 338 -33.98 5.73 -24.83
CA GLY A 338 -32.74 6.17 -24.15
C GLY A 338 -31.49 6.06 -25.03
N VAL A 339 -30.33 6.05 -24.39
CA VAL A 339 -29.05 5.82 -25.10
C VAL A 339 -28.99 4.39 -25.64
N CYS A 340 -28.53 4.25 -26.88
CA CYS A 340 -28.19 2.96 -27.46
C CYS A 340 -26.68 2.73 -27.34
N VAL A 341 -26.28 1.81 -26.48
CA VAL A 341 -24.87 1.46 -26.25
C VAL A 341 -24.72 -0.05 -26.17
N THR A 342 -23.70 -0.58 -26.85
CA THR A 342 -23.37 -2.01 -26.84
C THR A 342 -22.05 -2.26 -26.12
N TYR A 343 -22.09 -3.09 -25.08
CA TYR A 343 -20.92 -3.61 -24.37
C TYR A 343 -20.48 -4.95 -24.96
N TRP A 344 -19.19 -5.07 -25.25
CA TRP A 344 -18.59 -6.31 -25.76
C TRP A 344 -17.98 -7.11 -24.61
N LEU A 345 -18.74 -8.08 -24.10
CA LEU A 345 -18.40 -8.77 -22.85
C LEU A 345 -17.15 -9.64 -22.96
N ASN A 346 -16.87 -10.24 -24.13
CA ASN A 346 -15.67 -11.06 -24.29
C ASN A 346 -14.39 -10.28 -23.96
N LEU A 347 -14.33 -9.02 -24.41
CA LEU A 347 -13.19 -8.14 -24.19
C LEU A 347 -13.15 -7.58 -22.76
N LEU A 348 -14.32 -7.21 -22.22
CA LEU A 348 -14.45 -6.69 -20.85
C LEU A 348 -14.15 -7.73 -19.77
N GLN A 349 -14.45 -9.00 -20.03
CA GLN A 349 -14.47 -10.06 -19.02
C GLN A 349 -13.48 -11.20 -19.33
N ASN A 350 -12.51 -10.94 -20.21
CA ASN A 350 -11.45 -11.89 -20.60
C ASN A 350 -11.96 -13.29 -20.91
N ILE A 351 -13.10 -13.39 -21.58
CA ILE A 351 -13.70 -14.68 -21.92
C ILE A 351 -12.76 -15.34 -22.94
N GLU A 352 -12.06 -16.40 -22.51
CA GLU A 352 -10.81 -16.87 -23.12
C GLU A 352 -10.80 -16.86 -24.66
N GLU A 353 -9.75 -16.25 -25.23
CA GLU A 353 -9.32 -16.44 -26.62
C GLU A 353 -8.55 -17.76 -26.82
N SER A 354 -8.89 -18.82 -26.07
CA SER A 354 -8.29 -20.14 -26.23
C SER A 354 -8.77 -20.75 -27.56
N ALA A 355 -7.97 -20.46 -28.59
CA ALA A 355 -7.95 -20.96 -29.97
C ALA A 355 -8.81 -20.22 -31.02
N GLY A 356 -8.25 -19.15 -31.59
CA GLY A 356 -8.36 -18.82 -33.03
C GLY A 356 -9.69 -18.29 -33.58
N ARG A 357 -9.59 -17.34 -34.52
CA ARG A 357 -10.67 -16.75 -35.35
C ARG A 357 -11.98 -17.57 -35.40
N GLY A 358 -13.04 -17.07 -34.76
CA GLY A 358 -14.42 -17.43 -35.15
C GLY A 358 -15.44 -17.79 -34.07
N ARG A 359 -15.29 -17.40 -32.79
CA ARG A 359 -16.36 -17.63 -31.79
C ARG A 359 -17.38 -16.50 -31.66
N ARG A 360 -18.57 -16.88 -31.18
CA ARG A 360 -19.78 -16.07 -31.00
C ARG A 360 -19.52 -14.89 -30.02
N PRO A 361 -19.87 -13.63 -30.38
CA PRO A 361 -19.72 -12.51 -29.46
C PRO A 361 -20.85 -12.50 -28.43
N PHE A 362 -20.52 -12.24 -27.17
CA PHE A 362 -21.48 -11.90 -26.13
C PHE A 362 -21.56 -10.39 -26.02
N LEU A 363 -22.73 -9.85 -26.33
CA LEU A 363 -22.99 -8.42 -26.42
C LEU A 363 -24.13 -8.05 -25.48
N VAL A 364 -23.99 -6.94 -24.77
CA VAL A 364 -25.06 -6.36 -23.97
C VAL A 364 -25.43 -5.01 -24.56
N THR A 365 -26.64 -4.88 -25.10
CA THR A 365 -27.12 -3.61 -25.65
C THR A 365 -28.22 -3.01 -24.79
N LEU A 366 -28.05 -1.73 -24.45
CA LEU A 366 -29.05 -0.92 -23.76
C LEU A 366 -29.93 -0.22 -24.80
N ASN A 367 -31.23 -0.24 -24.59
CA ASN A 367 -32.26 0.47 -25.36
C ASN A 367 -32.08 0.38 -26.90
N PRO A 368 -31.90 -0.83 -27.46
CA PRO A 368 -31.66 -0.98 -28.89
C PRO A 368 -32.88 -0.50 -29.70
N PRO A 369 -32.68 0.02 -30.93
CA PRO A 369 -33.78 0.52 -31.77
C PRO A 369 -34.74 -0.59 -32.23
N ARG A 370 -34.31 -1.85 -32.12
CA ARG A 370 -35.07 -3.07 -32.38
C ARG A 370 -34.66 -4.15 -31.39
N VAL A 371 -35.49 -5.15 -31.17
CA VAL A 371 -35.07 -6.35 -30.42
C VAL A 371 -33.88 -6.99 -31.16
N PRO A 372 -32.74 -7.26 -30.48
CA PRO A 372 -31.57 -7.85 -31.12
C PRO A 372 -31.84 -9.27 -31.63
N ASP A 373 -31.11 -9.69 -32.65
CA ASP A 373 -31.12 -11.09 -33.07
C ASP A 373 -30.37 -11.99 -32.04
N HIS A 374 -30.83 -13.23 -31.84
CA HIS A 374 -30.22 -14.20 -30.91
C HIS A 374 -30.09 -13.70 -29.45
N VAL A 375 -31.20 -13.22 -28.88
CA VAL A 375 -31.29 -12.84 -27.45
C VAL A 375 -31.09 -14.07 -26.55
N LEU A 376 -30.20 -13.94 -25.58
CA LEU A 376 -29.94 -14.91 -24.51
C LEU A 376 -30.67 -14.54 -23.22
N LEU A 377 -30.76 -13.23 -22.92
CA LEU A 377 -31.47 -12.71 -21.76
C LEU A 377 -31.98 -11.29 -22.04
N ALA A 378 -33.16 -10.97 -21.52
CA ALA A 378 -33.65 -9.60 -21.41
C ALA A 378 -33.78 -9.23 -19.92
N TRP A 379 -33.36 -8.02 -19.57
CA TRP A 379 -33.37 -7.50 -18.20
C TRP A 379 -33.74 -6.02 -18.23
N LYS A 380 -34.42 -5.54 -17.20
CA LYS A 380 -34.72 -4.12 -17.01
C LYS A 380 -34.04 -3.63 -15.75
N THR A 381 -33.41 -2.47 -15.82
CA THR A 381 -32.81 -1.83 -14.66
C THR A 381 -32.86 -0.32 -14.75
N SER A 382 -32.58 0.37 -13.65
CA SER A 382 -32.62 1.82 -13.57
C SER A 382 -31.29 2.44 -13.14
N HIS A 383 -30.98 3.62 -13.65
CA HIS A 383 -29.80 4.39 -13.26
C HIS A 383 -30.20 5.78 -12.73
N PRO A 384 -29.50 6.31 -11.71
CA PRO A 384 -29.78 7.64 -11.18
C PRO A 384 -29.37 8.73 -12.17
N VAL A 385 -30.17 9.81 -12.22
CA VAL A 385 -29.94 10.96 -13.10
C VAL A 385 -29.18 12.06 -12.33
N PRO A 386 -28.02 12.54 -12.84
CA PRO A 386 -27.21 13.56 -12.19
C PRO A 386 -27.73 14.99 -12.43
N SER A 387 -28.97 15.25 -12.00
CA SER A 387 -29.59 16.57 -12.09
C SER A 387 -29.00 17.56 -11.08
N VAL A 388 -29.16 18.86 -11.32
CA VAL A 388 -28.80 19.92 -10.36
C VAL A 388 -29.54 19.72 -9.03
N ALA A 389 -30.80 19.31 -9.08
CA ALA A 389 -31.60 19.01 -7.87
C ALA A 389 -31.02 17.83 -7.07
N ALA A 390 -30.59 16.75 -7.75
CA ALA A 390 -29.95 15.61 -7.09
C ALA A 390 -28.61 16.00 -6.45
N ALA A 391 -27.80 16.83 -7.13
CA ALA A 391 -26.54 17.33 -6.58
C ALA A 391 -26.75 18.19 -5.32
N ALA A 392 -27.76 19.07 -5.32
CA ALA A 392 -28.15 19.84 -4.14
C ALA A 392 -28.63 18.95 -3.00
N ALA A 393 -29.53 18.00 -3.29
CA ALA A 393 -30.05 17.05 -2.31
C ALA A 393 -28.97 16.18 -1.67
N ALA A 394 -27.96 15.75 -2.44
CA ALA A 394 -26.82 15.00 -1.92
C ALA A 394 -26.06 15.77 -0.82
N GLY A 395 -25.91 17.09 -0.95
CA GLY A 395 -25.31 17.96 0.07
C GLY A 395 -26.17 18.11 1.34
N GLU A 396 -27.47 17.84 1.24
CA GLU A 396 -28.43 17.97 2.33
C GLU A 396 -28.76 16.65 3.03
N LEU A 397 -28.40 15.49 2.48
CA LEU A 397 -28.68 14.16 3.05
C LEU A 397 -28.31 14.04 4.54
N ARG A 398 -27.24 14.72 4.98
CA ARG A 398 -26.85 14.78 6.40
C ARG A 398 -27.94 15.26 7.36
N ARG A 399 -28.96 15.97 6.86
CA ARG A 399 -30.11 16.45 7.64
C ARG A 399 -31.10 15.36 8.02
N VAL A 400 -31.14 14.27 7.25
CA VAL A 400 -32.07 13.15 7.48
C VAL A 400 -31.36 11.88 7.99
N GLN A 401 -30.03 11.79 7.85
CA GLN A 401 -29.26 10.63 8.30
C GLN A 401 -29.26 10.45 9.82
N GLY A 402 -29.69 9.27 10.27
CA GLY A 402 -29.73 8.87 11.67
C GLY A 402 -30.82 9.58 12.48
N CYS A 403 -31.59 10.47 11.85
CA CYS A 403 -32.75 11.06 12.47
C CYS A 403 -33.73 9.94 12.82
N ARG A 404 -34.24 9.93 14.05
CA ARG A 404 -35.20 8.93 14.57
C ARG A 404 -34.81 7.46 14.32
N GLY A 405 -33.53 7.15 14.14
CA GLY A 405 -33.07 5.76 13.92
C GLY A 405 -33.19 5.25 12.48
N LEU A 406 -33.43 6.13 11.50
CA LEU A 406 -33.46 5.79 10.08
C LEU A 406 -32.19 6.25 9.37
N TRP A 407 -31.65 5.40 8.52
CA TRP A 407 -30.47 5.67 7.71
C TRP A 407 -30.76 5.36 6.25
N PHE A 408 -30.20 6.15 5.35
CA PHE A 408 -30.40 5.98 3.91
C PHE A 408 -29.04 5.80 3.25
N CYS A 409 -28.86 4.76 2.44
CA CYS A 409 -27.64 4.54 1.68
C CYS A 409 -27.95 4.06 0.27
N GLY A 410 -27.06 4.38 -0.67
CA GLY A 410 -27.23 4.02 -2.06
C GLY A 410 -26.23 4.72 -2.94
N ALA A 411 -26.02 4.19 -4.14
CA ALA A 411 -25.09 4.76 -5.12
C ALA A 411 -25.47 6.20 -5.55
N TYR A 412 -26.73 6.61 -5.35
CA TYR A 412 -27.23 7.95 -5.63
C TYR A 412 -26.59 9.05 -4.75
N GLN A 413 -25.85 8.68 -3.69
CA GLN A 413 -25.11 9.65 -2.85
C GLN A 413 -23.78 10.08 -3.47
N GLY A 414 -23.34 9.45 -4.57
CA GLY A 414 -22.15 9.82 -5.33
C GLY A 414 -22.44 9.88 -6.82
N TYR A 415 -21.62 9.22 -7.64
CA TYR A 415 -21.73 9.22 -9.10
C TYR A 415 -22.64 8.13 -9.67
N GLY A 416 -23.28 7.32 -8.81
CA GLY A 416 -24.12 6.20 -9.23
C GLY A 416 -23.37 4.87 -9.39
N PHE A 417 -22.12 4.79 -8.94
CA PHE A 417 -21.27 3.59 -9.09
C PHE A 417 -21.21 2.73 -7.82
N HIS A 418 -20.64 1.53 -7.96
CA HIS A 418 -20.54 0.57 -6.86
C HIS A 418 -19.69 1.08 -5.68
N GLU A 419 -18.62 1.82 -5.96
CA GLU A 419 -17.83 2.48 -4.91
C GLU A 419 -18.70 3.45 -4.10
N ASP A 420 -19.54 4.26 -4.75
CA ASP A 420 -20.41 5.21 -4.06
C ASP A 420 -21.45 4.49 -3.21
N GLY A 421 -21.97 3.37 -3.73
CA GLY A 421 -22.87 2.49 -3.00
C GLY A 421 -22.20 1.90 -1.75
N LEU A 422 -20.99 1.37 -1.89
CA LEU A 422 -20.18 0.84 -0.78
C LEU A 422 -19.91 1.91 0.28
N LYS A 423 -19.40 3.07 -0.12
CA LYS A 423 -19.12 4.20 0.78
C LYS A 423 -20.37 4.64 1.55
N ALA A 424 -21.52 4.76 0.87
CA ALA A 424 -22.78 5.12 1.49
C ALA A 424 -23.22 4.07 2.52
N GLY A 425 -23.07 2.78 2.19
CA GLY A 425 -23.39 1.67 3.10
C GLY A 425 -22.53 1.69 4.37
N MET A 426 -21.22 1.77 4.20
CA MET A 426 -20.27 1.86 5.32
C MET A 426 -20.52 3.09 6.18
N ALA A 427 -20.78 4.25 5.58
CA ALA A 427 -21.06 5.48 6.30
C ALA A 427 -22.35 5.39 7.13
N ALA A 428 -23.42 4.79 6.58
CA ALA A 428 -24.67 4.57 7.30
C ALA A 428 -24.46 3.63 8.51
N ALA A 429 -23.75 2.53 8.32
CA ALA A 429 -23.46 1.57 9.39
C ALA A 429 -22.58 2.18 10.50
N ARG A 430 -21.51 2.88 10.14
CA ARG A 430 -20.65 3.59 11.12
C ARG A 430 -21.40 4.67 11.88
N GLY A 431 -22.25 5.43 11.18
CA GLY A 431 -23.12 6.42 11.80
C GLY A 431 -24.06 5.78 12.83
N LEU A 432 -24.67 4.65 12.48
CA LEU A 432 -25.53 3.89 13.39
C LEU A 432 -24.77 3.41 14.62
N LEU A 433 -23.57 2.83 14.44
CA LEU A 433 -22.74 2.34 15.55
C LEU A 433 -22.28 3.46 16.49
N LEU A 434 -21.91 4.63 15.95
CA LEU A 434 -21.56 5.80 16.75
C LEU A 434 -22.75 6.33 17.56
N ALA A 435 -23.93 6.40 16.93
CA ALA A 435 -25.16 6.79 17.61
C ALA A 435 -25.53 5.82 18.74
N ALA A 436 -25.38 4.51 18.51
CA ALA A 436 -25.62 3.49 19.53
C ALA A 436 -24.66 3.58 20.74
N ASN A 437 -23.44 4.07 20.52
CA ASN A 437 -22.41 4.21 21.55
C ASN A 437 -22.34 5.61 22.21
N GLY A 438 -23.32 6.49 21.95
CA GLY A 438 -23.40 7.81 22.59
C GLY A 438 -22.37 8.84 22.10
N GLY A 439 -21.66 8.57 20.99
CA GLY A 439 -20.63 9.44 20.44
C GLY A 439 -21.15 10.44 19.41
N ALA A 440 -20.71 11.69 19.49
CA ALA A 440 -20.90 12.70 18.44
C ALA A 440 -19.75 12.65 17.42
N GLY A 441 -19.64 11.53 16.67
CA GLY A 441 -18.60 11.31 15.65
C GLY A 441 -18.99 11.75 14.24
N GLU A 442 -17.99 12.05 13.41
CA GLU A 442 -18.14 12.74 12.12
C GLU A 442 -18.90 11.92 11.06
N ARG A 443 -20.01 12.48 10.55
CA ARG A 443 -20.95 11.86 9.60
C ARG A 443 -20.53 12.08 8.14
N ARG A 444 -19.28 11.75 7.79
CA ARG A 444 -18.75 11.99 6.44
C ARG A 444 -18.66 10.70 5.64
N LEU A 445 -19.10 10.79 4.38
CA LEU A 445 -18.78 9.78 3.37
C LEU A 445 -17.25 9.65 3.28
N LEU A 446 -16.77 8.42 3.12
CA LEU A 446 -15.36 8.17 2.87
C LEU A 446 -14.93 8.94 1.62
N ALA A 447 -13.82 9.67 1.71
CA ALA A 447 -13.30 10.44 0.58
C ALA A 447 -12.51 9.51 -0.34
N ASN A 448 -12.61 9.72 -1.65
CA ASN A 448 -11.66 9.14 -2.57
C ASN A 448 -10.32 9.86 -2.39
N PRO A 449 -9.16 9.16 -2.39
CA PRO A 449 -7.85 9.80 -2.40
C PRO A 449 -7.75 10.81 -3.53
N ARG A 450 -7.05 11.92 -3.28
CA ARG A 450 -6.75 12.86 -4.36
C ARG A 450 -5.80 12.17 -5.33
N GLN A 451 -6.12 12.26 -6.60
CA GLN A 451 -5.32 11.66 -7.67
C GLN A 451 -3.91 12.27 -7.72
N MET A 452 -2.90 11.42 -7.85
CA MET A 452 -1.54 11.80 -8.20
C MET A 452 -1.47 12.22 -9.67
N VAL A 453 -1.31 13.52 -9.89
CA VAL A 453 -1.05 14.09 -11.21
C VAL A 453 0.39 14.61 -11.22
N PRO A 454 1.37 13.86 -11.77
CA PRO A 454 2.74 14.32 -11.78
C PRO A 454 2.90 15.55 -12.67
N SER A 455 3.67 16.52 -12.19
CA SER A 455 4.23 17.59 -13.01
C SER A 455 5.13 17.03 -14.12
N TRP A 456 5.49 17.85 -15.11
CA TRP A 456 6.38 17.43 -16.20
C TRP A 456 7.73 16.89 -15.71
N THR A 457 8.29 17.49 -14.66
CA THR A 457 9.56 17.04 -14.06
C THR A 457 9.40 15.70 -13.36
N GLU A 458 8.31 15.50 -12.62
CA GLU A 458 8.00 14.23 -11.95
C GLU A 458 7.67 13.12 -12.95
N ALA A 459 6.96 13.45 -14.04
CA ALA A 459 6.69 12.52 -15.12
C ALA A 459 7.99 12.05 -15.80
N GLY A 460 8.96 12.96 -15.99
CA GLY A 460 10.31 12.63 -16.46
C GLY A 460 11.06 11.72 -15.48
N ALA A 461 11.05 12.04 -14.19
CA ALA A 461 11.67 11.21 -13.16
C ALA A 461 11.03 9.80 -13.09
N ARG A 462 9.69 9.73 -13.15
CA ARG A 462 8.94 8.47 -13.22
C ARG A 462 9.37 7.62 -14.40
N LEU A 463 9.48 8.21 -15.59
CA LEU A 463 9.94 7.49 -16.78
C LEU A 463 11.35 6.94 -16.59
N LEU A 464 12.27 7.71 -15.99
CA LEU A 464 13.63 7.24 -15.72
C LEU A 464 13.66 6.08 -14.73
N VAL A 465 12.95 6.20 -13.60
CA VAL A 465 12.89 5.17 -12.56
C VAL A 465 12.25 3.90 -13.09
N THR A 466 11.11 3.99 -13.78
CA THR A 466 10.41 2.83 -14.33
C THR A 466 11.23 2.11 -15.41
N ARG A 467 11.92 2.84 -16.30
CA ARG A 467 12.83 2.23 -17.30
C ARG A 467 14.04 1.56 -16.65
N PHE A 468 14.59 2.17 -15.61
CA PHE A 468 15.66 1.55 -14.83
C PHE A 468 15.19 0.24 -14.20
N LEU A 469 14.05 0.25 -13.50
CA LEU A 469 13.51 -0.95 -12.83
C LEU A 469 13.19 -2.07 -13.82
N ALA A 470 12.67 -1.74 -15.01
CA ALA A 470 12.42 -2.70 -16.07
C ALA A 470 13.70 -3.40 -16.57
N GLY A 471 14.85 -2.71 -16.58
CA GLY A 471 16.13 -3.30 -16.93
C GLY A 471 16.85 -3.98 -15.76
N TYR A 472 16.60 -3.55 -14.54
CA TYR A 472 17.33 -4.00 -13.35
C TYR A 472 16.69 -5.23 -12.66
N VAL A 473 15.36 -5.26 -12.56
CA VAL A 473 14.62 -6.32 -11.84
C VAL A 473 14.38 -7.51 -12.78
N SER A 474 15.30 -8.48 -12.73
CA SER A 474 15.23 -9.76 -13.45
C SER A 474 14.91 -10.95 -12.55
N VAL A 475 15.07 -10.81 -11.23
CA VAL A 475 14.86 -11.87 -10.24
C VAL A 475 13.89 -11.39 -9.16
N GLY A 476 12.76 -12.09 -8.99
CA GLY A 476 11.67 -11.66 -8.11
C GLY A 476 10.70 -10.72 -8.84
N ASN A 477 9.63 -10.30 -8.15
CA ASN A 477 8.63 -9.39 -8.72
C ASN A 477 8.46 -8.14 -7.86
N LEU A 478 8.63 -6.97 -8.48
CA LEU A 478 8.34 -5.67 -7.89
C LEU A 478 7.20 -5.02 -8.68
N THR A 479 6.11 -4.71 -7.99
CA THR A 479 4.99 -3.94 -8.52
C THR A 479 4.95 -2.56 -7.83
N LEU A 480 4.94 -1.49 -8.62
CA LEU A 480 4.62 -0.14 -8.16
C LEU A 480 3.15 0.14 -8.45
N LEU A 481 2.44 0.59 -7.42
CA LEU A 481 1.03 0.98 -7.50
C LEU A 481 0.91 2.45 -7.12
N GLU A 482 0.61 3.33 -8.07
CA GLU A 482 0.46 4.76 -7.80
C GLU A 482 -0.91 5.09 -7.19
N GLU A 483 -0.97 6.13 -6.34
CA GLU A 483 -2.21 6.81 -5.90
C GLU A 483 -2.83 7.56 -7.09
N GLY A 484 -3.32 6.80 -8.05
CA GLY A 484 -3.70 7.23 -9.39
C GLY A 484 -3.91 6.06 -10.32
N GLY A 485 -3.75 4.82 -9.81
CA GLY A 485 -4.18 3.58 -10.44
C GLY A 485 -3.24 3.06 -11.51
N THR A 486 -2.22 3.83 -11.89
CA THR A 486 -1.13 3.33 -12.72
C THR A 486 -0.41 2.22 -11.98
N MET A 487 -0.19 1.11 -12.68
CA MET A 487 0.56 -0.02 -12.16
C MET A 487 1.74 -0.30 -13.07
N PHE A 488 2.92 -0.44 -12.47
CA PHE A 488 4.11 -0.93 -13.15
C PHE A 488 4.53 -2.23 -12.49
N SER A 489 4.75 -3.28 -13.29
CA SER A 489 5.26 -4.56 -12.80
C SER A 489 6.61 -4.84 -13.45
N PHE A 490 7.59 -5.24 -12.64
CA PHE A 490 8.96 -5.50 -13.05
C PHE A 490 9.42 -6.87 -12.55
N GLY A 491 10.04 -7.64 -13.45
CA GLY A 491 10.49 -9.00 -13.18
C GLY A 491 9.35 -10.00 -12.93
N GLU A 492 9.72 -11.27 -12.81
CA GLU A 492 8.80 -12.35 -12.48
C GLU A 492 9.31 -13.14 -11.26
N ALA A 493 8.38 -13.53 -10.39
CA ALA A 493 8.69 -14.44 -9.30
C ALA A 493 8.96 -15.83 -9.89
N GLY A 494 10.15 -16.36 -9.67
CA GLY A 494 10.60 -17.62 -10.26
C GLY A 494 11.43 -18.46 -9.29
N LYS A 495 12.01 -19.56 -9.78
CA LYS A 495 12.80 -20.48 -8.95
C LYS A 495 13.99 -19.82 -8.23
N LYS A 496 14.56 -18.73 -8.78
CA LYS A 496 15.71 -18.01 -8.20
C LYS A 496 15.34 -17.07 -7.04
N CYS A 497 14.14 -16.51 -7.04
CA CYS A 497 13.62 -15.68 -5.96
C CYS A 497 12.10 -15.65 -6.03
N GLN A 498 11.46 -16.08 -4.94
CA GLN A 498 10.00 -16.09 -4.80
C GLN A 498 9.45 -14.79 -4.20
N ALA A 499 10.33 -13.86 -3.80
CA ALA A 499 9.89 -12.61 -3.18
C ALA A 499 9.05 -11.79 -4.16
N LYS A 500 7.88 -11.39 -3.68
CA LYS A 500 6.97 -10.46 -4.35
C LYS A 500 6.83 -9.24 -3.46
N CYS A 501 6.93 -8.06 -4.06
CA CYS A 501 6.75 -6.78 -3.39
C CYS A 501 5.76 -5.94 -4.17
N VAL A 502 4.72 -5.44 -3.51
CA VAL A 502 3.82 -4.44 -4.06
C VAL A 502 3.96 -3.17 -3.22
N MET A 503 4.57 -2.14 -3.81
CA MET A 503 4.79 -0.83 -3.19
C MET A 503 3.74 0.15 -3.69
N ARG A 504 3.03 0.80 -2.76
CA ARG A 504 2.11 1.90 -3.06
C ARG A 504 2.91 3.21 -3.06
N VAL A 505 2.81 3.99 -4.15
CA VAL A 505 3.43 5.30 -4.30
C VAL A 505 2.34 6.35 -4.13
N HIS A 506 2.43 7.11 -3.05
CA HIS A 506 1.44 8.10 -2.63
C HIS A 506 1.74 9.50 -3.17
N ASP A 507 3.02 9.81 -3.34
CA ASP A 507 3.48 11.15 -3.74
C ASP A 507 4.47 11.03 -4.92
N PRO A 508 4.31 11.83 -6.00
CA PRO A 508 5.17 11.75 -7.17
C PRO A 508 6.62 12.18 -6.89
N LEU A 509 6.87 12.90 -5.78
CA LEU A 509 8.21 13.18 -5.27
C LEU A 509 9.01 11.92 -4.97
N PHE A 510 8.35 10.77 -4.74
CA PHE A 510 9.01 9.46 -4.68
C PHE A 510 9.94 9.27 -5.88
N TYR A 511 9.45 9.50 -7.09
CA TYR A 511 10.24 9.28 -8.31
C TYR A 511 11.40 10.26 -8.41
N TRP A 512 11.17 11.51 -8.03
CA TRP A 512 12.23 12.53 -8.01
C TRP A 512 13.34 12.15 -7.03
N LYS A 513 12.98 11.74 -5.81
CA LYS A 513 13.91 11.30 -4.78
C LYS A 513 14.72 10.10 -5.21
N VAL A 514 14.07 9.06 -5.73
CA VAL A 514 14.77 7.86 -6.21
C VAL A 514 15.67 8.18 -7.41
N ALA A 515 15.22 9.02 -8.35
CA ALA A 515 16.01 9.38 -9.52
C ALA A 515 17.26 10.22 -9.18
N THR A 516 17.20 11.06 -8.14
CA THR A 516 18.27 12.03 -7.80
C THR A 516 19.17 11.58 -6.65
N GLU A 517 18.65 10.77 -5.72
CA GLU A 517 19.33 10.36 -4.50
C GLU A 517 19.45 8.82 -4.35
N ALA A 518 19.00 8.04 -5.34
CA ALA A 518 19.16 6.58 -5.41
C ALA A 518 18.65 5.84 -4.16
N ASP A 519 19.49 5.03 -3.49
CA ASP A 519 19.15 4.22 -2.32
C ASP A 519 18.80 5.08 -1.09
N LEU A 520 19.52 6.20 -0.89
CA LEU A 520 19.15 7.22 0.10
C LEU A 520 17.81 7.88 -0.25
N GLY A 521 17.57 8.12 -1.54
CA GLY A 521 16.28 8.64 -2.03
C GLY A 521 15.11 7.69 -1.77
N LEU A 522 15.33 6.39 -1.93
CA LEU A 522 14.34 5.35 -1.59
C LEU A 522 14.04 5.35 -0.08
N ALA A 523 15.07 5.38 0.76
CA ALA A 523 14.91 5.45 2.21
C ALA A 523 14.18 6.74 2.63
N ASP A 524 14.59 7.89 2.10
CA ASP A 524 13.97 9.19 2.39
C ASP A 524 12.51 9.24 1.92
N ALA A 525 12.19 8.66 0.76
CA ALA A 525 10.82 8.59 0.29
C ALA A 525 9.92 7.75 1.21
N TYR A 526 10.41 6.62 1.71
CA TYR A 526 9.69 5.82 2.71
C TYR A 526 9.54 6.58 4.04
N ILE A 527 10.62 7.20 4.53
CA ILE A 527 10.64 7.96 5.80
C ILE A 527 9.68 9.15 5.77
N ASN A 528 9.55 9.85 4.65
CA ASN A 528 8.60 10.96 4.52
C ASN A 528 7.17 10.49 4.14
N GLY A 529 6.95 9.19 3.95
CA GLY A 529 5.62 8.64 3.69
C GLY A 529 5.16 8.77 2.23
N TYR A 530 6.08 9.03 1.28
CA TYR A 530 5.76 9.09 -0.15
C TYR A 530 5.46 7.72 -0.75
N CYS A 531 5.84 6.65 -0.06
CA CYS A 531 5.46 5.29 -0.41
C CYS A 531 5.15 4.44 0.82
N SER A 532 4.41 3.36 0.61
CA SER A 532 4.13 2.32 1.59
C SER A 532 4.06 0.96 0.89
N PHE A 533 3.76 -0.11 1.63
CA PHE A 533 3.67 -1.45 1.07
C PHE A 533 2.29 -2.05 1.31
N VAL A 534 1.79 -2.82 0.34
CA VAL A 534 0.53 -3.57 0.49
C VAL A 534 0.66 -4.59 1.62
N ASP A 535 1.74 -5.37 1.60
CA ASP A 535 2.11 -6.21 2.74
C ASP A 535 2.84 -5.37 3.79
N LYS A 536 2.12 -5.01 4.85
CA LYS A 536 2.61 -4.20 5.97
C LYS A 536 3.70 -4.89 6.80
N LYS A 537 3.90 -6.21 6.67
CA LYS A 537 4.86 -6.96 7.49
C LYS A 537 6.11 -7.35 6.70
N GLN A 538 5.95 -7.87 5.49
CA GLN A 538 7.06 -8.37 4.66
C GLN A 538 7.38 -7.48 3.46
N GLY A 539 6.54 -6.49 3.12
CA GLY A 539 6.69 -5.71 1.89
C GLY A 539 8.05 -5.03 1.75
N LEU A 540 8.46 -4.27 2.78
CA LEU A 540 9.78 -3.60 2.78
C LEU A 540 10.94 -4.60 2.76
N LEU A 541 10.82 -5.70 3.52
CA LEU A 541 11.84 -6.75 3.54
C LEU A 541 11.99 -7.39 2.15
N ASN A 542 10.86 -7.72 1.50
CA ASN A 542 10.84 -8.30 0.17
C ASN A 542 11.43 -7.34 -0.87
N LEU A 543 11.13 -6.04 -0.79
CA LEU A 543 11.75 -5.04 -1.65
C LEU A 543 13.28 -5.12 -1.54
N LEU A 544 13.82 -5.05 -0.32
CA LEU A 544 15.27 -5.06 -0.10
C LEU A 544 15.91 -6.38 -0.55
N LEU A 545 15.26 -7.53 -0.32
CA LEU A 545 15.74 -8.82 -0.79
C LEU A 545 15.74 -8.92 -2.33
N ILE A 546 14.72 -8.38 -3.01
CA ILE A 546 14.68 -8.30 -4.48
C ILE A 546 15.84 -7.43 -4.98
N LEU A 547 16.07 -6.27 -4.37
CA LEU A 547 17.16 -5.37 -4.74
C LEU A 547 18.54 -6.03 -4.55
N ILE A 548 18.75 -6.71 -3.42
CA ILE A 548 19.99 -7.45 -3.13
C ILE A 548 20.21 -8.58 -4.14
N ALA A 549 19.18 -9.40 -4.41
CA ALA A 549 19.28 -10.53 -5.35
C ALA A 549 19.63 -10.08 -6.78
N ASN A 550 19.02 -8.99 -7.26
CA ASN A 550 19.29 -8.46 -8.60
C ASN A 550 20.68 -7.83 -8.72
N ARG A 551 21.16 -7.16 -7.67
CA ARG A 551 22.54 -6.67 -7.61
C ARG A 551 23.55 -7.81 -7.82
N ASP A 552 23.36 -8.91 -7.12
CA ASP A 552 24.30 -10.04 -7.15
C ASP A 552 24.23 -10.81 -8.48
N ALA A 553 23.03 -10.91 -9.07
CA ALA A 553 22.85 -11.47 -10.41
C ALA A 553 23.52 -10.62 -11.51
N ASN A 554 23.34 -9.29 -11.47
CA ASN A 554 23.89 -8.39 -12.48
C ASN A 554 25.42 -8.31 -12.44
N LYS A 555 26.05 -8.45 -11.26
CA LYS A 555 27.52 -8.51 -11.13
C LYS A 555 28.16 -9.69 -11.88
N GLN A 556 27.48 -10.84 -11.95
CA GLN A 556 27.99 -12.01 -12.67
C GLN A 556 27.99 -11.80 -14.21
N SER A 557 27.19 -10.86 -14.72
CA SER A 557 27.09 -10.57 -16.16
C SER A 557 28.03 -9.46 -16.67
N SER A 558 28.67 -8.67 -15.80
CA SER A 558 29.47 -7.51 -16.23
C SER A 558 30.98 -7.72 -16.05
N THR A 559 31.73 -7.73 -17.17
CA THR A 559 33.20 -7.82 -17.22
C THR A 559 33.92 -6.46 -17.10
N SER A 560 33.24 -5.39 -16.66
CA SER A 560 33.79 -4.02 -16.69
C SER A 560 34.34 -3.53 -15.34
N THR A 561 35.49 -2.87 -15.41
CA THR A 561 36.44 -2.51 -14.33
C THR A 561 36.11 -1.24 -13.54
N SER A 562 34.88 -0.70 -13.54
CA SER A 562 34.57 0.52 -12.79
C SER A 562 34.30 0.25 -11.30
N ARG A 563 35.36 0.01 -10.52
CA ARG A 563 35.34 -0.34 -9.08
C ARG A 563 35.11 0.84 -8.11
N ILE A 564 34.64 2.00 -8.55
CA ILE A 564 34.51 3.21 -7.69
C ILE A 564 33.16 3.92 -7.88
N ARG A 565 32.05 3.18 -7.87
CA ARG A 565 30.71 3.76 -7.81
C ARG A 565 29.83 2.93 -6.89
N GLY A 566 29.06 3.60 -6.04
CA GLY A 566 28.07 2.96 -5.18
C GLY A 566 27.10 2.12 -6.01
N TRP A 567 26.68 0.99 -5.44
CA TRP A 567 25.80 -0.07 -5.94
C TRP A 567 24.53 0.34 -6.72
N TRP A 568 24.20 1.63 -6.83
CA TRP A 568 22.97 2.15 -7.44
C TRP A 568 23.10 3.50 -8.17
N THR A 569 24.29 3.91 -8.64
CA THR A 569 24.41 5.21 -9.33
C THR A 569 23.89 5.14 -10.78
N PRO A 570 22.75 5.76 -11.15
CA PRO A 570 22.33 5.82 -12.55
C PRO A 570 23.33 6.69 -13.33
N MET A 571 23.50 6.38 -14.61
CA MET A 571 24.43 7.07 -15.51
C MET A 571 23.88 8.43 -15.97
N LEU A 572 23.54 9.37 -15.06
CA LEU A 572 23.18 10.76 -15.43
C LEU A 572 23.65 11.79 -14.39
N LEU A 573 23.97 13.00 -14.89
CA LEU A 573 24.77 14.09 -14.32
C LEU A 573 24.32 14.72 -12.98
N THR A 574 23.20 14.33 -12.38
CA THR A 574 22.68 14.94 -11.13
C THR A 574 23.05 14.18 -9.86
N ALA A 575 23.33 12.87 -9.96
CA ALA A 575 23.81 12.06 -8.83
C ALA A 575 25.17 12.56 -8.30
N GLY A 576 25.97 13.24 -9.12
CA GLY A 576 27.24 13.84 -8.69
C GLY A 576 27.09 14.94 -7.66
N VAL A 577 26.04 15.78 -7.75
CA VAL A 577 25.84 16.92 -6.83
C VAL A 577 25.21 16.45 -5.51
N ALA A 578 24.23 15.54 -5.56
CA ALA A 578 23.65 14.94 -4.36
C ALA A 578 24.65 14.03 -3.64
N SER A 579 25.41 13.20 -4.37
CA SER A 579 26.50 12.40 -3.82
C SER A 579 27.61 13.29 -3.24
N ALA A 580 27.95 14.43 -3.87
CA ALA A 580 28.90 15.37 -3.30
C ALA A 580 28.39 16.00 -1.99
N LYS A 581 27.10 16.36 -1.89
CA LYS A 581 26.49 16.86 -0.65
C LYS A 581 26.60 15.83 0.48
N TYR A 582 26.19 14.59 0.24
CA TYR A 582 26.27 13.52 1.24
C TYR A 582 27.71 13.12 1.56
N PHE A 583 28.60 13.11 0.56
CA PHE A 583 30.03 12.89 0.76
C PHE A 583 30.67 13.98 1.62
N LEU A 584 30.41 15.26 1.34
CA LEU A 584 30.90 16.39 2.15
C LEU A 584 30.36 16.32 3.58
N ARG A 585 29.08 15.96 3.75
CA ARG A 585 28.44 15.76 5.06
C ARG A 585 29.00 14.54 5.81
N HIS A 586 29.38 13.48 5.10
CA HIS A 586 30.05 12.31 5.67
C HIS A 586 31.47 12.67 6.11
N VAL A 587 32.22 13.40 5.28
CA VAL A 587 33.58 13.87 5.60
C VAL A 587 33.59 14.85 6.79
N SER A 588 32.52 15.62 7.00
CA SER A 588 32.39 16.51 8.16
C SER A 588 31.92 15.82 9.44
N ARG A 589 31.44 14.57 9.37
CA ARG A 589 30.94 13.75 10.50
C ARG A 589 31.89 12.58 10.82
N LYS A 590 33.20 12.82 10.82
CA LYS A 590 34.19 11.79 11.17
C LYS A 590 34.02 11.33 12.62
N ASN A 591 34.28 10.04 12.88
CA ASN A 591 34.29 9.48 14.24
C ASN A 591 35.35 10.17 15.12
N THR A 592 34.92 11.19 15.86
CA THR A 592 35.69 11.81 16.94
C THR A 592 35.13 11.35 18.28
N VAL A 593 35.94 11.39 19.35
CA VAL A 593 35.50 11.01 20.72
C VAL A 593 34.19 11.72 21.13
N THR A 594 34.09 13.01 20.82
CA THR A 594 32.91 13.83 21.12
C THR A 594 31.66 13.37 20.36
N GLN A 595 31.82 13.00 19.09
CA GLN A 595 30.70 12.54 18.26
C GLN A 595 30.25 11.12 18.63
N THR A 596 31.20 10.23 18.93
CA THR A 596 30.91 8.89 19.46
C THR A 596 30.12 8.97 20.77
N ARG A 597 30.49 9.89 21.67
CA ARG A 597 29.78 10.13 22.93
C ARG A 597 28.31 10.55 22.73
N GLN A 598 28.06 11.46 21.78
CA GLN A 598 26.70 11.89 21.43
C GLN A 598 25.87 10.75 20.83
N ASN A 599 26.43 9.99 19.89
CA ASN A 599 25.75 8.86 19.24
C ASN A 599 25.36 7.77 20.27
N ILE A 600 26.24 7.44 21.22
CA ILE A 600 25.96 6.42 22.25
C ILE A 600 24.85 6.88 23.20
N SER A 601 24.79 8.17 23.55
CA SER A 601 23.74 8.71 24.44
C SER A 601 22.34 8.72 23.83
N GLN A 602 22.23 8.63 22.50
CA GLN A 602 20.97 8.72 21.76
C GLN A 602 20.38 7.35 21.37
N HIS A 603 21.04 6.24 21.71
CA HIS A 603 20.69 4.91 21.21
C HIS A 603 20.52 3.86 22.31
N TYR A 604 19.53 2.99 22.08
CA TYR A 604 19.11 1.78 22.82
C TYR A 604 18.30 1.99 24.10
N ASP A 605 16.98 1.89 23.96
CA ASP A 605 16.05 1.36 24.98
C ASP A 605 14.99 0.53 24.25
N LEU A 606 14.91 -0.77 24.54
CA LEU A 606 13.76 -1.62 24.25
C LEU A 606 13.69 -2.68 25.36
N ASP A 607 12.61 -2.65 26.13
CA ASP A 607 12.27 -3.67 27.12
C ASP A 607 11.61 -4.87 26.39
N GLU A 608 11.92 -6.09 26.83
CA GLU A 608 11.68 -7.31 26.05
C GLU A 608 10.72 -8.31 26.71
N ASP A 609 9.98 -8.99 25.84
CA ASP A 609 9.06 -10.10 26.08
C ASP A 609 9.81 -11.44 26.27
N GLU A 610 9.21 -12.38 27.02
CA GLU A 610 9.83 -13.53 27.71
C GLU A 610 10.67 -14.49 26.82
N SER A 611 10.49 -14.49 25.50
CA SER A 611 11.21 -15.37 24.55
C SER A 611 12.50 -14.78 23.94
N LEU A 612 12.66 -13.45 23.96
CA LEU A 612 13.86 -12.76 23.47
C LEU A 612 14.90 -12.60 24.58
N GLU A 613 14.44 -12.38 25.81
CA GLU A 613 15.28 -12.36 27.01
C GLU A 613 16.10 -13.65 27.13
N ALA A 614 15.45 -14.82 27.00
CA ALA A 614 16.14 -16.11 27.04
C ALA A 614 17.21 -16.26 25.94
N ALA A 615 17.01 -15.64 24.77
CA ALA A 615 18.01 -15.63 23.70
C ALA A 615 19.20 -14.71 24.01
N GLN A 616 18.95 -13.53 24.59
CA GLN A 616 20.01 -12.63 25.06
C GLN A 616 20.81 -13.26 26.20
N GLN A 617 20.13 -13.92 27.15
CA GLN A 617 20.78 -14.65 28.24
C GLN A 617 21.69 -15.77 27.69
N ARG A 618 21.21 -16.56 26.70
CA ARG A 618 22.04 -17.58 26.03
C ARG A 618 23.27 -16.97 25.34
N LYS A 619 23.13 -15.83 24.66
CA LYS A 619 24.26 -15.12 24.03
C LYS A 619 25.29 -14.72 25.08
N VAL A 620 24.84 -14.14 26.19
CA VAL A 620 25.70 -13.73 27.31
C VAL A 620 26.41 -14.94 27.92
N SER A 621 25.70 -16.04 28.19
CA SER A 621 26.30 -17.28 28.68
C SER A 621 27.35 -17.85 27.72
N LEU A 622 27.10 -17.81 26.40
CA LEU A 622 28.07 -18.26 25.40
C LEU A 622 29.34 -17.38 25.40
N LEU A 623 29.20 -16.06 25.54
CA LEU A 623 30.34 -15.14 25.66
C LEU A 623 31.15 -15.40 26.94
N ILE A 624 30.48 -15.63 28.08
CA ILE A 624 31.14 -15.98 29.35
C ILE A 624 31.90 -17.30 29.22
N HIS A 625 31.27 -18.30 28.61
CA HIS A 625 31.88 -19.62 28.38
C HIS A 625 33.11 -19.51 27.48
N LYS A 626 33.00 -18.77 26.36
CA LYS A 626 34.13 -18.49 25.46
C LYS A 626 35.22 -17.68 26.11
N ALA A 627 34.90 -16.79 27.04
CA ALA A 627 35.90 -16.05 27.78
C ALA A 627 36.56 -16.88 28.88
N ARG A 628 36.04 -18.07 29.25
CA ARG A 628 36.57 -18.89 30.36
C ARG A 628 36.84 -18.06 31.62
N VAL A 629 35.84 -17.28 32.04
CA VAL A 629 35.93 -16.45 33.24
C VAL A 629 35.89 -17.34 34.48
N GLU A 630 36.76 -17.05 35.45
CA GLU A 630 36.90 -17.79 36.71
C GLU A 630 36.85 -16.78 37.85
N ARG A 631 36.64 -17.25 39.08
CA ARG A 631 36.38 -16.40 40.25
C ARG A 631 37.52 -15.44 40.59
N ASP A 632 38.76 -15.83 40.34
CA ASP A 632 39.97 -15.04 40.62
C ASP A 632 40.36 -14.09 39.49
N HIS A 633 39.73 -14.21 38.31
CA HIS A 633 40.00 -13.34 37.18
C HIS A 633 39.49 -11.91 37.39
N HIS A 634 40.18 -10.96 36.74
CA HIS A 634 39.70 -9.60 36.53
C HIS A 634 39.35 -9.37 35.06
N VAL A 635 38.07 -9.11 34.79
CA VAL A 635 37.53 -8.91 33.44
C VAL A 635 37.44 -7.42 33.11
N LEU A 636 37.87 -7.04 31.91
CA LEU A 636 37.63 -5.73 31.32
C LEU A 636 36.59 -5.84 30.20
N GLU A 637 35.53 -5.03 30.27
CA GLU A 637 34.57 -4.85 29.19
C GLU A 637 34.75 -3.50 28.51
N ILE A 638 35.13 -3.55 27.23
CA ILE A 638 35.30 -2.36 26.41
C ILE A 638 33.98 -2.07 25.70
N GLY A 639 33.25 -1.04 26.17
CA GLY A 639 31.92 -0.71 25.67
C GLY A 639 30.83 -1.44 26.44
N SER A 640 30.71 -1.15 27.74
CA SER A 640 29.86 -1.89 28.68
C SER A 640 28.34 -1.71 28.52
N GLY A 641 27.90 -0.87 27.59
CA GLY A 641 26.49 -0.62 27.31
C GLY A 641 25.71 -0.29 28.58
N TRP A 642 24.61 -1.02 28.81
CA TRP A 642 23.76 -0.89 29.98
C TRP A 642 24.10 -1.86 31.13
N GLY A 643 25.25 -2.54 31.06
CA GLY A 643 25.80 -3.34 32.16
C GLY A 643 25.23 -4.76 32.31
N SER A 644 24.36 -5.21 31.40
CA SER A 644 23.73 -6.54 31.48
C SER A 644 24.75 -7.68 31.43
N LEU A 645 25.76 -7.60 30.54
CA LEU A 645 26.82 -8.61 30.47
C LEU A 645 27.63 -8.64 31.77
N ALA A 646 28.04 -7.47 32.24
CA ALA A 646 28.81 -7.30 33.47
C ALA A 646 28.12 -7.96 34.68
N ILE A 647 26.83 -7.67 34.88
CA ILE A 647 26.04 -8.24 36.00
C ILE A 647 25.98 -9.76 35.90
N GLN A 648 25.75 -10.31 34.71
CA GLN A 648 25.64 -11.76 34.52
C GLN A 648 26.98 -12.47 34.72
N VAL A 649 28.09 -11.90 34.22
CA VAL A 649 29.44 -12.46 34.42
C VAL A 649 29.75 -12.59 35.92
N VAL A 650 29.52 -11.51 36.68
CA VAL A 650 29.83 -11.49 38.11
C VAL A 650 28.87 -12.37 38.90
N LYS A 651 27.57 -12.40 38.58
CA LYS A 651 26.63 -13.32 39.23
C LYS A 651 27.01 -14.79 39.04
N GLN A 652 27.48 -15.17 37.86
CA GLN A 652 27.82 -16.56 37.55
C GLN A 652 29.18 -17.01 38.10
N THR A 653 30.15 -16.09 38.18
CA THR A 653 31.56 -16.46 38.48
C THR A 653 32.10 -15.88 39.78
N GLY A 654 31.54 -14.76 40.26
CA GLY A 654 32.08 -14.00 41.39
C GLY A 654 33.39 -13.25 41.10
N CYS A 655 33.78 -13.13 39.82
CA CYS A 655 35.03 -12.47 39.42
C CYS A 655 35.05 -10.97 39.75
N LYS A 656 36.20 -10.32 39.56
CA LYS A 656 36.26 -8.84 39.51
C LYS A 656 35.93 -8.37 38.09
N TYR A 657 35.27 -7.23 37.97
CA TYR A 657 34.83 -6.70 36.68
C TYR A 657 35.04 -5.19 36.56
N THR A 658 35.60 -4.74 35.45
CA THR A 658 35.70 -3.33 35.07
C THR A 658 34.99 -3.10 33.75
N GLY A 659 33.92 -2.31 33.73
CA GLY A 659 33.25 -1.87 32.51
C GLY A 659 33.64 -0.43 32.15
N VAL A 660 33.88 -0.15 30.87
CA VAL A 660 34.11 1.23 30.41
C VAL A 660 33.01 1.70 29.46
N THR A 661 32.61 2.97 29.57
CA THR A 661 31.65 3.62 28.67
C THR A 661 32.01 5.09 28.47
N LEU A 662 31.55 5.68 27.36
CA LEU A 662 31.60 7.11 27.10
C LEU A 662 30.30 7.85 27.49
N SER A 663 29.22 7.11 27.79
CA SER A 663 27.90 7.69 28.10
C SER A 663 27.71 7.85 29.61
N GLU A 664 27.39 9.08 30.02
CA GLU A 664 27.03 9.38 31.41
C GLU A 664 25.75 8.67 31.84
N GLU A 665 24.77 8.54 30.94
CA GLU A 665 23.50 7.89 31.23
C GLU A 665 23.66 6.39 31.41
N GLN A 666 24.47 5.75 30.56
CA GLN A 666 24.84 4.34 30.74
C GLN A 666 25.57 4.12 32.07
N LEU A 667 26.54 4.99 32.41
CA LEU A 667 27.24 4.88 33.69
C LEU A 667 26.27 4.97 34.87
N LYS A 668 25.38 5.97 34.89
CA LYS A 668 24.36 6.13 35.96
C LYS A 668 23.46 4.92 36.06
N TYR A 669 23.00 4.40 34.91
CA TYR A 669 22.14 3.20 34.86
C TYR A 669 22.87 1.96 35.39
N CYS A 670 24.09 1.71 34.92
CA CYS A 670 24.93 0.59 35.37
C CYS A 670 25.17 0.65 36.88
N GLN A 671 25.58 1.80 37.41
CA GLN A 671 25.82 1.99 38.86
C GLN A 671 24.56 1.68 39.68
N ARG A 672 23.39 2.17 39.23
CA ARG A 672 22.11 1.86 39.86
C ARG A 672 21.80 0.37 39.83
N LYS A 673 21.93 -0.29 38.68
CA LYS A 673 21.64 -1.72 38.53
C LYS A 673 22.60 -2.63 39.32
N VAL A 674 23.87 -2.25 39.42
CA VAL A 674 24.88 -2.94 40.24
C VAL A 674 24.51 -2.85 41.72
N LYS A 675 24.10 -1.66 42.17
CA LYS A 675 23.63 -1.44 43.54
C LYS A 675 22.35 -2.23 43.85
N GLU A 676 21.36 -2.20 42.96
CA GLU A 676 20.14 -3.02 43.05
C GLU A 676 20.47 -4.52 43.14
N ALA A 677 21.52 -4.99 42.46
CA ALA A 677 21.97 -6.38 42.48
C ALA A 677 22.91 -6.73 43.65
N GLY A 678 23.36 -5.77 44.45
CA GLY A 678 24.31 -5.99 45.56
C GLY A 678 25.72 -6.40 45.13
N LEU A 679 26.19 -5.94 43.97
CA LEU A 679 27.47 -6.36 43.37
C LEU A 679 28.57 -5.28 43.38
N GLU A 680 28.38 -4.21 44.15
CA GLU A 680 29.26 -3.02 44.16
C GLU A 680 30.71 -3.36 44.52
N ASP A 681 30.94 -4.37 45.36
CA ASP A 681 32.30 -4.78 45.76
C ASP A 681 33.06 -5.51 44.65
N HIS A 682 32.36 -6.03 43.64
CA HIS A 682 32.95 -6.84 42.57
C HIS A 682 33.09 -6.07 41.24
N MET A 683 32.42 -4.93 41.10
CA MET A 683 32.23 -4.25 39.83
C MET A 683 32.66 -2.78 39.89
N THR A 684 33.38 -2.32 38.87
CA THR A 684 33.74 -0.90 38.72
C THR A 684 33.38 -0.44 37.31
N PHE A 685 32.69 0.69 37.19
CA PHE A 685 32.39 1.30 35.89
C PHE A 685 33.12 2.63 35.75
N LEU A 686 33.81 2.82 34.63
CA LEU A 686 34.58 4.03 34.32
C LEU A 686 33.96 4.79 33.16
N LEU A 687 33.78 6.10 33.35
CA LEU A 687 33.45 7.03 32.26
C LEU A 687 34.75 7.51 31.61
N CYS A 688 35.29 6.72 30.69
CA CYS A 688 36.51 7.09 29.99
C CYS A 688 36.57 6.46 28.60
N ASP A 689 37.42 7.03 27.75
CA ASP A 689 37.81 6.38 26.52
C ASP A 689 38.69 5.16 26.83
N TYR A 690 38.48 4.05 26.13
CA TYR A 690 39.25 2.82 26.36
C TYR A 690 40.75 3.03 26.14
N ARG A 691 41.13 3.98 25.27
CA ARG A 691 42.52 4.37 25.00
C ARG A 691 43.21 5.05 26.19
N GLN A 692 42.45 5.47 27.19
CA GLN A 692 42.93 6.17 28.39
C GLN A 692 42.92 5.28 29.63
N ILE A 693 42.59 3.99 29.50
CA ILE A 693 42.63 3.05 30.63
C ILE A 693 44.08 2.93 31.13
N PRO A 694 44.33 3.12 32.45
CA PRO A 694 45.68 2.99 32.99
C PRO A 694 46.30 1.61 32.73
N THR A 695 47.46 1.59 32.09
CA THR A 695 48.18 0.35 31.72
C THR A 695 48.91 -0.33 32.88
N VAL A 696 48.89 0.30 34.06
CA VAL A 696 49.52 -0.21 35.30
C VAL A 696 48.90 -1.54 35.73
N ARG A 697 47.62 -1.78 35.40
CA ARG A 697 46.90 -3.02 35.71
C ARG A 697 46.61 -3.79 34.43
N LYS A 698 46.93 -5.08 34.43
CA LYS A 698 46.57 -6.03 33.37
C LYS A 698 45.27 -6.74 33.73
N TYR A 699 44.54 -7.19 32.71
CA TYR A 699 43.29 -7.91 32.84
C TYR A 699 43.45 -9.34 32.32
N ASP A 700 42.89 -10.29 33.06
CA ASP A 700 42.94 -11.71 32.68
C ASP A 700 42.03 -11.98 31.49
N ARG A 701 40.93 -11.22 31.37
CA ARG A 701 39.97 -11.33 30.27
C ARG A 701 39.60 -9.95 29.75
N ILE A 702 39.53 -9.82 28.45
CA ILE A 702 38.93 -8.66 27.78
C ILE A 702 37.71 -9.15 27.01
N ILE A 703 36.58 -8.45 27.12
CA ILE A 703 35.40 -8.69 26.30
C ILE A 703 35.01 -7.37 25.63
N SER A 704 34.73 -7.41 24.34
CA SER A 704 34.22 -6.26 23.58
C SER A 704 33.13 -6.73 22.63
N CYS A 705 31.92 -6.20 22.81
CA CYS A 705 30.77 -6.58 21.99
C CYS A 705 30.27 -5.39 21.19
N GLU A 706 30.37 -5.48 19.87
CA GLU A 706 29.80 -4.53 18.90
C GLU A 706 30.28 -3.08 19.11
N MET A 707 31.51 -2.94 19.61
CA MET A 707 32.16 -1.64 19.84
C MET A 707 33.02 -1.23 18.62
N ILE A 708 33.68 -2.18 17.97
CA ILE A 708 34.69 -1.90 16.93
C ILE A 708 34.09 -1.22 15.68
N GLU A 709 32.80 -1.41 15.44
CA GLU A 709 32.00 -0.76 14.41
C GLU A 709 31.95 0.77 14.60
N GLY A 710 32.04 1.22 15.86
CA GLY A 710 32.10 2.63 16.24
C GLY A 710 33.51 3.23 16.29
N VAL A 711 34.56 2.40 16.15
CA VAL A 711 35.96 2.86 16.20
C VAL A 711 36.37 3.56 14.90
N GLY A 712 35.90 3.09 13.75
CA GLY A 712 36.29 3.60 12.44
C GLY A 712 37.53 2.91 11.88
N HIS A 713 37.63 2.85 10.55
CA HIS A 713 38.66 2.09 9.83
C HIS A 713 40.10 2.46 10.24
N GLU A 714 40.36 3.75 10.42
CA GLU A 714 41.67 4.33 10.69
C GLU A 714 42.23 3.93 12.07
N TYR A 715 41.37 3.56 13.02
CA TYR A 715 41.74 3.36 14.42
C TYR A 715 41.63 1.91 14.89
N MET A 716 41.31 0.96 14.00
CA MET A 716 41.24 -0.46 14.37
C MET A 716 42.60 -1.02 14.80
N ASP A 717 43.69 -0.51 14.24
CA ASP A 717 45.06 -0.91 14.61
C ASP A 717 45.38 -0.45 16.05
N ASP A 718 45.02 0.78 16.39
CA ASP A 718 45.16 1.33 17.75
C ASP A 718 44.30 0.56 18.76
N PHE A 719 43.09 0.13 18.35
CA PHE A 719 42.21 -0.68 19.19
C PHE A 719 42.86 -1.99 19.61
N PHE A 720 43.46 -2.72 18.66
CA PHE A 720 44.17 -3.96 18.98
C PHE A 720 45.45 -3.72 19.77
N GLY A 721 46.19 -2.64 19.49
CA GLY A 721 47.35 -2.24 20.29
C GLY A 721 46.99 -1.93 21.75
N CYS A 722 45.83 -1.29 21.98
CA CYS A 722 45.32 -1.04 23.32
C CYS A 722 44.97 -2.35 24.04
N CYS A 723 44.22 -3.25 23.38
CA CYS A 723 43.86 -4.55 23.95
C CYS A 723 45.11 -5.38 24.31
N GLU A 724 46.10 -5.43 23.41
CA GLU A 724 47.41 -6.05 23.65
C GLU A 724 48.11 -5.45 24.88
N SER A 725 48.05 -4.13 25.05
CA SER A 725 48.67 -3.45 26.19
C SER A 725 47.95 -3.68 27.52
N LEU A 726 46.67 -4.06 27.51
CA LEU A 726 45.85 -4.26 28.71
C LEU A 726 45.73 -5.74 29.09
N LEU A 727 45.91 -6.66 28.15
CA LEU A 727 45.76 -8.09 28.38
C LEU A 727 46.95 -8.69 29.15
N ALA A 728 46.67 -9.49 30.17
CA ALA A 728 47.65 -10.29 30.88
C ALA A 728 48.36 -11.31 29.97
N GLN A 729 49.47 -11.89 30.44
CA GLN A 729 50.29 -12.82 29.65
C GLN A 729 49.51 -14.06 29.20
N ASP A 730 48.71 -14.65 30.11
CA ASP A 730 47.88 -15.83 29.81
C ASP A 730 46.42 -15.46 29.53
N GLY A 731 46.16 -14.18 29.22
CA GLY A 731 44.82 -13.65 29.10
C GLY A 731 44.10 -14.08 27.81
N LEU A 732 42.77 -13.99 27.83
CA LEU A 732 41.92 -14.19 26.66
C LEU A 732 41.15 -12.92 26.31
N PHE A 733 41.06 -12.63 25.02
CA PHE A 733 40.26 -11.53 24.50
C PHE A 733 39.14 -12.08 23.60
N VAL A 734 37.90 -11.79 23.97
CA VAL A 734 36.71 -12.13 23.18
C VAL A 734 36.18 -10.86 22.51
N LEU A 735 36.15 -10.87 21.17
CA LEU A 735 35.64 -9.78 20.35
C LEU A 735 34.42 -10.23 19.56
N GLN A 736 33.28 -9.56 19.73
CA GLN A 736 32.11 -9.70 18.86
C GLN A 736 31.96 -8.47 17.96
N PHE A 737 31.71 -8.66 16.67
CA PHE A 737 31.47 -7.56 15.74
C PHE A 737 30.62 -7.95 14.52
N ILE A 738 29.78 -7.03 14.09
CA ILE A 738 29.10 -7.06 12.80
C ILE A 738 30.12 -6.82 11.70
N SER A 739 30.02 -7.61 10.63
CA SER A 739 30.95 -7.60 9.52
C SER A 739 30.24 -7.43 8.18
N ILE A 740 31.00 -6.91 7.22
CA ILE A 740 30.62 -6.90 5.81
C ILE A 740 31.57 -7.81 5.01
N PRO A 741 31.09 -8.52 3.97
CA PRO A 741 31.95 -9.31 3.09
C PRO A 741 33.09 -8.47 2.49
N GLU A 742 34.26 -9.09 2.38
CA GLU A 742 35.51 -8.43 1.96
C GLU A 742 35.36 -7.67 0.63
N GLU A 743 34.72 -8.30 -0.36
CA GLU A 743 34.50 -7.71 -1.69
C GLU A 743 33.70 -6.39 -1.67
N ARG A 744 32.99 -6.10 -0.57
CA ARG A 744 32.17 -4.90 -0.39
C ARG A 744 32.81 -3.87 0.54
N TYR A 745 33.87 -4.24 1.25
CA TYR A 745 34.40 -3.44 2.34
C TYR A 745 34.89 -2.06 1.88
N GLU A 746 35.70 -2.00 0.81
CA GLU A 746 36.24 -0.74 0.31
C GLU A 746 35.16 0.22 -0.21
N GLU A 747 34.13 -0.31 -0.90
CA GLU A 747 32.99 0.48 -1.37
C GLU A 747 32.16 1.00 -0.20
N TYR A 748 31.82 0.13 0.75
CA TYR A 748 31.06 0.49 1.95
C TYR A 748 31.79 1.55 2.78
N ARG A 749 33.11 1.41 2.97
CA ARG A 749 33.91 2.37 3.73
C ARG A 749 33.85 3.77 3.12
N ARG A 750 33.90 3.88 1.79
CA ARG A 750 33.97 5.16 1.05
C ARG A 750 32.62 5.78 0.70
N SER A 751 31.52 5.06 0.91
CA SER A 751 30.17 5.52 0.61
C SER A 751 29.40 5.95 1.85
N SER A 752 28.39 6.81 1.65
CA SER A 752 27.38 7.12 2.67
C SER A 752 26.11 6.38 2.31
N ASP A 753 25.58 5.60 3.24
CA ASP A 753 24.33 4.86 3.10
C ASP A 753 23.31 5.32 4.15
N PHE A 754 22.13 4.68 4.16
CA PHE A 754 21.09 4.97 5.15
C PHE A 754 21.60 4.87 6.59
N ILE A 755 22.43 3.87 6.91
CA ILE A 755 22.94 3.65 8.26
C ILE A 755 23.80 4.82 8.70
N LYS A 756 24.80 5.22 7.92
CA LYS A 756 25.68 6.36 8.27
C LYS A 756 24.96 7.70 8.29
N GLU A 757 23.85 7.81 7.56
CA GLU A 757 23.14 9.07 7.42
C GLU A 757 22.12 9.32 8.53
N TYR A 758 21.39 8.26 8.93
CA TYR A 758 20.24 8.35 9.84
C TYR A 758 20.46 7.68 11.20
N ILE A 759 21.27 6.61 11.27
CA ILE A 759 21.34 5.77 12.48
C ILE A 759 22.70 5.89 13.19
N PHE A 760 23.79 5.54 12.51
CA PHE A 760 25.15 5.54 13.07
C PHE A 760 26.11 6.43 12.28
N PRO A 761 26.02 7.77 12.42
CA PRO A 761 26.97 8.69 11.82
C PRO A 761 28.41 8.35 12.18
N GLY A 762 29.24 8.15 11.16
CA GLY A 762 30.66 7.80 11.30
C GLY A 762 30.94 6.30 11.47
N GLY A 763 29.93 5.46 11.73
CA GLY A 763 30.10 4.01 11.89
C GLY A 763 30.74 3.33 10.66
N CYS A 764 31.58 2.34 10.92
CA CYS A 764 32.28 1.56 9.88
C CYS A 764 32.31 0.08 10.25
N LEU A 765 31.44 -0.72 9.62
CA LEU A 765 31.49 -2.17 9.71
C LEU A 765 32.80 -2.70 9.12
N PRO A 766 33.62 -3.44 9.89
CA PRO A 766 34.83 -4.07 9.37
C PRO A 766 34.52 -5.27 8.46
N SER A 767 35.51 -5.69 7.68
CA SER A 767 35.56 -7.06 7.17
C SER A 767 36.39 -7.96 8.08
N LEU A 768 36.22 -9.28 7.97
CA LEU A 768 37.05 -10.23 8.72
C LEU A 768 38.55 -10.06 8.37
N SER A 769 38.88 -9.81 7.10
CA SER A 769 40.25 -9.54 6.64
C SER A 769 40.84 -8.29 7.30
N ARG A 770 40.06 -7.20 7.36
CA ARG A 770 40.51 -5.96 8.01
C ARG A 770 40.82 -6.19 9.50
N ILE A 771 39.99 -6.97 10.19
CA ILE A 771 40.15 -7.29 11.61
C ILE A 771 41.41 -8.10 11.85
N THR A 772 41.63 -9.16 11.09
CA THR A 772 42.83 -10.00 11.24
C THR A 772 44.10 -9.25 10.84
N SER A 773 44.03 -8.37 9.84
CA SER A 773 45.14 -7.47 9.49
C SER A 773 45.46 -6.46 10.59
N ALA A 774 44.44 -5.85 11.22
CA ALA A 774 44.63 -4.91 12.33
C ALA A 774 45.29 -5.58 13.52
N MET A 775 44.75 -6.75 13.89
CA MET A 775 45.22 -7.59 14.99
C MET A 775 46.68 -7.98 14.78
N SER A 776 47.04 -8.52 13.62
CA SER A 776 48.41 -8.97 13.34
C SER A 776 49.43 -7.84 13.25
N THR A 777 49.00 -6.64 12.87
CA THR A 777 49.88 -5.46 12.72
C THR A 777 50.24 -4.85 14.08
N SER A 778 49.29 -4.80 15.01
CA SER A 778 49.42 -4.05 16.28
C SER A 778 49.45 -4.92 17.54
N SER A 779 49.39 -6.25 17.40
CA SER A 779 49.42 -7.16 18.54
C SER A 779 50.12 -8.47 18.22
N ARG A 780 50.43 -9.25 19.27
CA ARG A 780 50.92 -10.62 19.13
C ARG A 780 49.80 -11.65 19.18
N LEU A 781 48.53 -11.23 19.14
CA LEU A 781 47.39 -12.12 19.36
C LEU A 781 47.22 -13.14 18.23
N CYS A 782 46.79 -14.35 18.60
CA CYS A 782 46.43 -15.45 17.73
C CYS A 782 44.95 -15.78 17.89
N ILE A 783 44.33 -16.29 16.82
CA ILE A 783 42.92 -16.71 16.83
C ILE A 783 42.84 -18.14 17.38
N GLU A 784 42.14 -18.30 18.49
CA GLU A 784 41.86 -19.61 19.09
C GLU A 784 40.51 -20.17 18.62
N HIS A 785 39.55 -19.29 18.36
CA HIS A 785 38.21 -19.67 17.93
C HIS A 785 37.55 -18.55 17.13
N LEU A 786 36.76 -18.93 16.12
CA LEU A 786 35.98 -18.03 15.27
C LEU A 786 34.61 -18.65 15.00
N GLU A 787 33.54 -17.92 15.30
CA GLU A 787 32.18 -18.34 14.98
C GLU A 787 31.39 -17.21 14.30
N ASN A 788 30.63 -17.54 13.27
CA ASN A 788 29.69 -16.63 12.63
C ASN A 788 28.28 -16.82 13.19
N ILE A 789 27.83 -15.87 14.00
CA ILE A 789 26.50 -15.83 14.63
C ILE A 789 25.49 -14.98 13.85
N GLY A 790 25.86 -14.45 12.68
CA GLY A 790 25.05 -13.49 11.93
C GLY A 790 23.66 -13.98 11.54
N TYR A 791 23.47 -15.29 11.39
CA TYR A 791 22.15 -15.88 11.08
C TYR A 791 21.13 -15.69 12.22
N HIS A 792 21.58 -15.50 13.46
CA HIS A 792 20.71 -15.20 14.60
C HIS A 792 20.24 -13.73 14.62
N TYR A 793 20.91 -12.81 13.92
CA TYR A 793 20.51 -11.40 13.94
C TYR A 793 19.22 -11.14 13.17
N TYR A 794 18.94 -11.92 12.12
CA TYR A 794 17.68 -11.78 11.39
C TYR A 794 16.44 -11.93 12.31
N PRO A 795 16.25 -13.05 13.02
CA PRO A 795 15.09 -13.20 13.91
C PRO A 795 15.08 -12.18 15.06
N THR A 796 16.25 -11.76 15.57
CA THR A 796 16.34 -10.69 16.58
C THR A 796 15.79 -9.37 16.07
N LEU A 797 16.23 -8.91 14.89
CA LEU A 797 15.79 -7.64 14.30
C LEU A 797 14.30 -7.64 13.95
N ILE A 798 13.76 -8.79 13.50
CA ILE A 798 12.32 -8.92 13.25
C ILE A 798 11.52 -8.82 14.54
N ARG A 799 12.00 -9.42 15.64
CA ARG A 799 11.34 -9.31 16.95
C ARG A 799 11.42 -7.90 17.53
N TRP A 800 12.57 -7.24 17.42
CA TRP A 800 12.70 -5.83 17.81
C TRP A 800 11.74 -4.94 17.03
N ARG A 801 11.64 -5.14 15.72
CA ARG A 801 10.66 -4.44 14.90
C ARG A 801 9.24 -4.71 15.36
N ASP A 802 8.87 -5.98 15.54
CA ASP A 802 7.50 -6.34 15.92
C ASP A 802 7.13 -5.75 17.31
N ASN A 803 8.05 -5.79 18.28
CA ASN A 803 7.87 -5.15 19.60
C ASN A 803 7.78 -3.63 19.51
N PHE A 804 8.65 -2.99 18.71
CA PHE A 804 8.62 -1.54 18.50
C PHE A 804 7.29 -1.10 17.86
N MET A 805 6.82 -1.83 16.86
CA MET A 805 5.56 -1.52 16.19
C MET A 805 4.32 -1.80 17.07
N ALA A 806 4.38 -2.81 17.95
CA ALA A 806 3.32 -3.08 18.92
C ALA A 806 3.15 -1.93 19.94
N ASN A 807 4.24 -1.26 20.30
CA ASN A 807 4.25 -0.14 21.26
C ASN A 807 4.20 1.24 20.59
N ARG A 808 3.75 1.31 19.33
CA ARG A 808 3.74 2.56 18.54
C ARG A 808 3.03 3.72 19.23
N GLU A 809 1.89 3.47 19.87
CA GLU A 809 1.11 4.54 20.51
C GLU A 809 1.80 5.07 21.79
N GLU A 810 2.50 4.20 22.52
CA GLU A 810 3.33 4.62 23.65
C GLU A 810 4.53 5.46 23.17
N ILE A 811 5.22 5.02 22.12
CA ILE A 811 6.32 5.79 21.50
C ILE A 811 5.85 7.19 21.07
N LYS A 812 4.64 7.30 20.51
CA LYS A 812 4.03 8.59 20.19
C LYS A 812 3.75 9.44 21.43
N SER A 813 3.30 8.82 22.52
CA SER A 813 3.05 9.53 23.79
C SER A 813 4.34 10.10 24.41
N LEU A 814 5.50 9.51 24.11
CA LEU A 814 6.82 10.02 24.49
C LEU A 814 7.30 11.22 23.65
N GLY A 815 6.53 11.63 22.63
CA GLY A 815 6.82 12.79 21.79
C GLY A 815 7.50 12.48 20.45
N PHE A 816 7.65 11.20 20.08
CA PHE A 816 8.20 10.79 18.79
C PHE A 816 7.12 10.76 17.70
N ASP A 817 7.44 11.29 16.52
CA ASP A 817 6.50 11.37 15.41
C ASP A 817 6.52 10.11 14.51
N ASP A 818 5.60 10.07 13.54
CA ASP A 818 5.53 8.97 12.57
C ASP A 818 6.79 8.89 11.68
N LYS A 819 7.52 9.99 11.52
CA LYS A 819 8.77 10.00 10.75
C LYS A 819 9.86 9.24 11.51
N PHE A 820 10.00 9.47 12.82
CA PHE A 820 10.90 8.72 13.69
C PHE A 820 10.57 7.23 13.67
N ILE A 821 9.29 6.87 13.78
CA ILE A 821 8.85 5.46 13.72
C ILE A 821 9.25 4.81 12.40
N ARG A 822 9.05 5.49 11.26
CA ARG A 822 9.46 4.96 9.94
C ARG A 822 10.97 4.85 9.78
N ILE A 823 11.76 5.75 10.38
CA ILE A 823 13.23 5.63 10.39
C ILE A 823 13.66 4.33 11.08
N TRP A 824 13.11 4.05 12.26
CA TRP A 824 13.46 2.85 13.04
C TRP A 824 12.92 1.56 12.40
N GLU A 825 11.69 1.58 11.87
CA GLU A 825 11.17 0.45 11.11
C GLU A 825 12.04 0.14 9.89
N TYR A 826 12.44 1.17 9.13
CA TYR A 826 13.34 1.00 8.00
C TYR A 826 14.70 0.43 8.44
N TYR A 827 15.26 0.93 9.56
CA TYR A 827 16.51 0.42 10.13
C TYR A 827 16.45 -1.08 10.46
N PHE A 828 15.45 -1.51 11.22
CA PHE A 828 15.34 -2.92 11.60
C PHE A 828 15.22 -3.82 10.37
N ILE A 829 14.37 -3.44 9.41
CA ILE A 829 14.15 -4.24 8.19
C ILE A 829 15.36 -4.19 7.26
N TYR A 830 16.05 -3.04 7.16
CA TYR A 830 17.27 -2.88 6.37
C TYR A 830 18.39 -3.81 6.85
N CYS A 831 18.66 -3.81 8.16
CA CYS A 831 19.62 -4.72 8.77
C CYS A 831 19.16 -6.18 8.67
N ALA A 832 17.86 -6.46 8.87
CA ALA A 832 17.31 -7.81 8.78
C ALA A 832 17.49 -8.40 7.37
N ALA A 833 17.27 -7.59 6.31
CA ALA A 833 17.53 -7.98 4.94
C ALA A 833 19.01 -8.30 4.72
N GLY A 834 19.92 -7.50 5.31
CA GLY A 834 21.36 -7.71 5.26
C GLY A 834 21.80 -9.06 5.83
N PHE A 835 21.35 -9.39 7.04
CA PHE A 835 21.66 -10.68 7.68
C PHE A 835 20.97 -11.86 7.01
N LYS A 836 19.70 -11.73 6.62
CA LYS A 836 18.95 -12.80 5.93
C LYS A 836 19.58 -13.18 4.60
N SER A 837 20.10 -12.19 3.87
CA SER A 837 20.81 -12.38 2.60
C SER A 837 22.29 -12.74 2.76
N ARG A 838 22.81 -12.81 3.99
CA ARG A 838 24.24 -13.02 4.31
C ARG A 838 25.16 -11.96 3.69
N THR A 839 24.61 -10.78 3.40
CA THR A 839 25.36 -9.62 2.94
C THR A 839 25.92 -8.82 4.12
N LEU A 840 25.50 -9.17 5.34
CA LEU A 840 26.12 -8.88 6.63
C LEU A 840 26.41 -10.19 7.37
N GLY A 841 27.49 -10.21 8.15
CA GLY A 841 27.81 -11.28 9.10
C GLY A 841 27.96 -10.72 10.50
N ASN A 842 28.10 -11.58 11.50
CA ASN A 842 28.48 -11.18 12.85
C ASN A 842 29.38 -12.27 13.43
N TYR A 843 30.60 -11.90 13.83
CA TYR A 843 31.60 -12.85 14.29
C TYR A 843 31.86 -12.70 15.77
N GLN A 844 32.04 -13.82 16.47
CA GLN A 844 32.68 -13.89 17.77
C GLN A 844 34.05 -14.55 17.63
N ILE A 845 35.10 -13.80 17.97
CA ILE A 845 36.49 -14.24 17.90
C ILE A 845 37.06 -14.36 19.30
N VAL A 846 37.76 -15.46 19.58
CA VAL A 846 38.56 -15.63 20.79
C VAL A 846 40.03 -15.53 20.42
N LEU A 847 40.75 -14.68 21.15
CA LEU A 847 42.13 -14.32 20.89
C LEU A 847 43.00 -14.60 22.13
N SER A 848 44.21 -15.09 21.92
CA SER A 848 45.21 -15.32 22.98
C SER A 848 46.63 -15.00 22.49
N ARG A 849 47.64 -15.03 23.38
CA ARG A 849 49.05 -14.87 22.99
C ARG A 849 49.68 -16.22 22.59
N PRO A 850 50.68 -16.22 21.69
CA PRO A 850 51.48 -17.40 21.37
C PRO A 850 52.06 -18.03 22.64
N GLY A 851 51.89 -19.34 22.78
CA GLY A 851 52.39 -20.10 23.94
C GLY A 851 51.54 -19.95 25.20
N ASN A 852 50.23 -19.68 25.08
CA ASN A 852 49.33 -19.69 26.24
C ASN A 852 49.07 -21.13 26.73
N ASP A 853 49.91 -21.60 27.66
CA ASP A 853 49.88 -22.97 28.17
C ASP A 853 48.59 -23.31 28.94
N LYS A 854 47.82 -22.31 29.39
CA LYS A 854 46.51 -22.54 30.05
C LYS A 854 45.41 -23.02 29.09
N LEU A 855 45.70 -23.06 27.78
CA LEU A 855 44.85 -23.65 26.75
C LEU A 855 45.17 -25.13 26.45
N LEU A 856 46.22 -25.71 27.05
CA LEU A 856 46.83 -26.99 26.61
C LEU A 856 46.36 -28.34 27.25
N PRO A 857 45.13 -28.50 27.78
CA PRO A 857 44.51 -29.84 27.83
C PRO A 857 43.50 -30.02 26.70
N PHE A 858 43.81 -30.87 25.71
CA PHE A 858 42.91 -31.20 24.58
C PHE A 858 41.53 -31.74 25.00
N ALA A 859 41.40 -32.34 26.19
CA ALA A 859 40.17 -32.98 26.65
C ALA A 859 39.10 -32.01 27.17
N ASP A 860 39.48 -30.80 27.58
CA ASP A 860 38.60 -29.81 28.22
C ASP A 860 38.59 -28.44 27.49
N ASN A 861 39.10 -28.38 26.25
CA ASN A 861 39.15 -27.14 25.49
C ASN A 861 37.77 -26.83 24.87
N PRO A 862 37.05 -25.77 25.29
CA PRO A 862 35.72 -25.43 24.77
C PRO A 862 35.74 -24.94 23.31
N TYR A 863 36.94 -24.67 22.76
CA TYR A 863 37.13 -24.32 21.35
C TYR A 863 37.41 -25.53 20.46
N ALA A 864 37.59 -26.73 21.04
CA ALA A 864 37.85 -27.94 20.27
C ALA A 864 36.58 -28.37 19.53
N THR A 865 36.46 -27.96 18.27
CA THR A 865 35.57 -28.64 17.32
C THR A 865 36.25 -29.92 16.87
N PHE A 866 35.57 -31.08 16.98
CA PHE A 866 36.08 -32.35 16.44
C PHE A 866 36.61 -32.14 15.02
N PRO A 867 37.82 -32.61 14.68
CA PRO A 867 38.19 -32.69 13.28
C PRO A 867 37.20 -33.65 12.60
N ALA A 868 36.39 -33.13 11.68
CA ALA A 868 35.81 -33.98 10.66
C ALA A 868 37.00 -34.52 9.84
N ALA A 869 37.26 -35.82 10.01
CA ALA A 869 38.34 -36.53 9.32
C ALA A 869 38.18 -36.50 7.79
#